data_AF-A0A532TYD1-F1
#
_entry.id   AF-A0A532TYD1-F1
#
_cell.length_a   1.000
_cell.length_b   1.000
_cell.length_c   1.000
_cell.angle_alpha   90.00
_cell.angle_beta   90.00
_cell.angle_gamma   90.00
#
_symmetry.space_group_name_H-M   'P 1'
#
loop_
_entity.id
_entity.type
_entity.pdbx_description
1 polymer ?
#
loop_
_entity_poly.entity_id
_entity_poly.type
_entity_poly.pdbx_seq_one_letter_code
_entity_poly.pdbx_strand_id
1 'polypeptide(L)'
;MQPFEKLGAFYLGQEYDLAKAKRLDRLIMYDARDLTTHAVCVGMTGSGKTGLCVDLLEEAAIDSVPAIMIDPKGDLTNLLLTFPELRPEDFEPWVNVDDARRKGMSVGEYAQYIADTWRKGLDDWGQGHDRIRMLKESADFRIYTPGSDAGLPVSILASLAAPALRWDKEQELLREQIQGTVSALLGLAGIEADPLQSREHILLSHIFEHFWRQSQDLDLTGLISAIQSPPVRKVGVFDVDTFFPEKERFGLAMSLNNIVAAPSFETWLQGEPLDVSNLLYTPDGKPRHSIFYIAHLSDAERMFFVTLLLEQIVTWVRQQSGTTSLRALLYFDEVFGFFPPVAEPPSKRPLLTLLKQARAFGFGVVLTTQNPVDLDYKGLTNAGTWFIGKLQTERDKMRVLEGLESASAEAGGALDRRELDRTISALRSRIFLLHNVHEDHPVIFHTRWAMSYLRGPLTRTQVRELMAETQAEAAPDAPRPTVRRDVEAAVPRAPDGYTGAAPSLSPDVSQVFLPLRVTRKRAVSQVAKELGKSVKPTETTLIYEPSLLALGSVDFVDRKHKVDDSKDVGLLIQPGDLRPAVSWEDADPLELDVEDLQEESEPEALFGAVPSELSTASKLKALAKEFGNYLYDEERLNLYHNPTLKLYSEPGELEKEFKIRVQQAVREGRDAEVDKLRDKYQKKLDRLETRLAREERELTEDRAQYGARKREELLSAGETVVAMLGVFGRRTSRGLSTAARKRRLTTKARADIVESEEEIERLEAEIEEMRLEMKEEAEAIADRWADAAEEIETYAVKPRRRDVQVEL
;
A
#
# COMPACT_ATOMS: atom_id res chain seq x y z
N MET A 1 -25.93 -3.60 12.82
CA MET A 1 -24.98 -3.34 11.73
C MET A 1 -25.58 -3.81 10.40
N GLN A 2 -25.35 -3.12 9.27
CA GLN A 2 -25.98 -3.42 7.97
C GLN A 2 -25.52 -4.77 7.39
N PRO A 3 -26.30 -5.46 6.51
CA PRO A 3 -26.02 -6.84 6.09
C PRO A 3 -24.70 -7.05 5.31
N PHE A 4 -24.09 -5.96 4.85
CA PHE A 4 -22.87 -5.96 4.05
C PHE A 4 -21.60 -5.57 4.82
N GLU A 5 -21.66 -5.24 6.12
CA GLU A 5 -20.44 -5.01 6.90
C GLU A 5 -19.79 -6.35 7.23
N LYS A 6 -18.88 -6.80 6.37
CA LYS A 6 -18.13 -8.04 6.49
C LYS A 6 -16.66 -7.77 6.18
N LEU A 7 -15.81 -7.89 7.19
CA LEU A 7 -14.36 -7.79 7.00
C LEU A 7 -13.87 -8.86 6.01
N GLY A 8 -12.92 -8.49 5.14
CA GLY A 8 -12.43 -9.34 4.05
C GLY A 8 -13.40 -9.50 2.86
N ALA A 9 -14.58 -8.86 2.85
CA ALA A 9 -15.52 -8.92 1.74
C ALA A 9 -16.05 -7.53 1.36
N PHE A 10 -15.76 -7.10 0.13
CA PHE A 10 -16.08 -5.78 -0.38
C PHE A 10 -17.50 -5.73 -0.94
N TYR A 11 -18.33 -4.83 -0.41
CA TYR A 11 -19.66 -4.60 -0.93
C TYR A 11 -19.62 -3.75 -2.20
N LEU A 12 -19.80 -4.37 -3.37
CA LEU A 12 -19.71 -3.67 -4.67
C LEU A 12 -21.07 -3.30 -5.27
N GLY A 13 -22.18 -3.87 -4.77
CA GLY A 13 -23.51 -3.61 -5.30
C GLY A 13 -24.45 -4.80 -5.22
N GLN A 14 -25.35 -4.93 -6.19
CA GLN A 14 -26.38 -5.98 -6.24
C GLN A 14 -26.42 -6.65 -7.60
N GLU A 15 -26.70 -7.95 -7.62
CA GLU A 15 -26.94 -8.69 -8.87
C GLU A 15 -28.03 -8.00 -9.71
N TYR A 16 -27.91 -8.12 -11.03
CA TYR A 16 -28.78 -7.41 -11.96
C TYR A 16 -29.27 -8.33 -13.09
N ASP A 17 -30.60 -8.38 -13.25
CA ASP A 17 -31.25 -9.10 -14.35
C ASP A 17 -31.31 -8.19 -15.59
N LEU A 18 -30.49 -8.48 -16.60
CA LEU A 18 -30.45 -7.72 -17.86
C LEU A 18 -31.78 -7.78 -18.63
N ALA A 19 -32.50 -8.90 -18.58
CA ALA A 19 -33.72 -9.10 -19.35
C ALA A 19 -34.89 -8.29 -18.75
N LYS A 20 -34.99 -8.28 -17.42
CA LYS A 20 -36.01 -7.52 -16.69
C LYS A 20 -35.61 -6.07 -16.41
N ALA A 21 -34.34 -5.74 -16.62
CA ALA A 21 -33.74 -4.46 -16.28
C ALA A 21 -34.00 -4.06 -14.81
N LYS A 22 -33.75 -4.99 -13.89
CA LYS A 22 -34.06 -4.83 -12.46
C LYS A 22 -32.90 -5.34 -11.59
N ARG A 23 -32.61 -4.61 -10.51
CA ARG A 23 -31.79 -5.10 -9.39
C ARG A 23 -32.46 -6.29 -8.73
N LEU A 24 -31.65 -7.26 -8.33
CA LEU A 24 -32.04 -8.39 -7.51
C LEU A 24 -31.63 -8.12 -6.05
N ASP A 25 -32.24 -8.81 -5.10
CA ASP A 25 -31.98 -8.59 -3.67
C ASP A 25 -30.66 -9.27 -3.19
N ARG A 26 -29.86 -9.80 -4.11
CA ARG A 26 -28.58 -10.46 -3.84
C ARG A 26 -27.43 -9.47 -3.89
N LEU A 27 -26.69 -9.36 -2.79
CA LEU A 27 -25.53 -8.47 -2.66
C LEU A 27 -24.29 -9.07 -3.33
N ILE A 28 -23.50 -8.22 -3.99
CA ILE A 28 -22.17 -8.57 -4.46
C ILE A 28 -21.17 -8.30 -3.34
N MET A 29 -20.82 -9.37 -2.62
CA MET A 29 -19.80 -9.38 -1.57
C MET A 29 -18.53 -10.01 -2.15
N TYR A 30 -17.65 -9.17 -2.68
CA TYR A 30 -16.43 -9.60 -3.38
C TYR A 30 -15.32 -9.94 -2.38
N ASP A 31 -14.71 -11.13 -2.45
CA ASP A 31 -13.65 -11.54 -1.52
C ASP A 31 -12.37 -10.72 -1.77
N ALA A 32 -11.91 -9.99 -0.76
CA ALA A 32 -10.75 -9.12 -0.88
C ALA A 32 -9.47 -9.89 -1.28
N ARG A 33 -9.37 -11.18 -0.92
CA ARG A 33 -8.22 -12.02 -1.23
C ARG A 33 -8.10 -12.30 -2.73
N ASP A 34 -9.17 -12.18 -3.48
CA ASP A 34 -9.14 -12.37 -4.92
C ASP A 34 -8.32 -11.27 -5.62
N LEU A 35 -8.13 -10.11 -4.97
CA LEU A 35 -7.22 -9.07 -5.45
C LEU A 35 -5.75 -9.44 -5.32
N THR A 36 -5.39 -10.48 -4.57
CA THR A 36 -4.03 -11.05 -4.63
C THR A 36 -3.73 -11.61 -6.02
N THR A 37 -4.76 -11.96 -6.79
CA THR A 37 -4.65 -12.32 -8.21
C THR A 37 -4.84 -11.15 -9.15
N HIS A 38 -4.81 -9.91 -8.67
CA HIS A 38 -4.96 -8.70 -9.48
C HIS A 38 -6.35 -8.57 -10.14
N ALA A 39 -6.68 -7.34 -10.54
CA ALA A 39 -7.92 -7.05 -11.22
C ALA A 39 -7.73 -6.10 -12.40
N VAL A 40 -8.61 -6.23 -13.39
CA VAL A 40 -8.70 -5.32 -14.53
C VAL A 40 -10.10 -4.75 -14.62
N CYS A 41 -10.22 -3.42 -14.72
CA CYS A 41 -11.49 -2.75 -14.96
C CYS A 41 -11.49 -2.04 -16.31
N VAL A 42 -12.38 -2.48 -17.21
CA VAL A 42 -12.50 -1.95 -18.58
C VAL A 42 -13.88 -1.35 -18.77
N GLY A 43 -13.95 -0.15 -19.33
CA GLY A 43 -15.21 0.43 -19.76
C GLY A 43 -15.02 1.79 -20.42
N MET A 44 -15.90 2.12 -21.37
CA MET A 44 -15.88 3.42 -22.03
C MET A 44 -16.12 4.58 -21.05
N THR A 45 -15.83 5.81 -21.45
CA THR A 45 -16.25 7.00 -20.69
C THR A 45 -17.76 6.99 -20.44
N GLY A 46 -18.18 7.20 -19.19
CA GLY A 46 -19.60 7.14 -18.78
C GLY A 46 -20.16 5.73 -18.53
N SER A 47 -19.34 4.68 -18.64
CA SER A 47 -19.73 3.31 -18.25
C SER A 47 -19.94 3.13 -16.75
N GLY A 48 -19.43 4.05 -15.92
CA GLY A 48 -19.43 3.93 -14.45
C GLY A 48 -18.12 3.38 -13.86
N LYS A 49 -17.07 3.17 -14.69
CA LYS A 49 -15.77 2.59 -14.29
C LYS A 49 -15.20 3.22 -13.02
N THR A 50 -15.09 4.55 -13.01
CA THR A 50 -14.58 5.32 -11.86
C THR A 50 -15.43 5.10 -10.61
N GLY A 51 -16.76 5.04 -10.74
CA GLY A 51 -17.65 4.77 -9.61
C GLY A 51 -17.40 3.40 -8.98
N LEU A 52 -17.35 2.34 -9.80
CA LEU A 52 -17.02 0.99 -9.33
C LEU A 52 -15.66 0.92 -8.63
N CYS A 53 -14.66 1.59 -9.21
CA CYS A 53 -13.30 1.57 -8.66
C CYS A 53 -13.21 2.35 -7.35
N VAL A 54 -13.96 3.46 -7.22
CA VAL A 54 -14.11 4.16 -5.94
C VAL A 54 -14.85 3.28 -4.94
N ASP A 55 -15.92 2.59 -5.33
CA ASP A 55 -16.61 1.64 -4.45
C ASP A 55 -15.61 0.60 -3.90
N LEU A 56 -14.77 0.01 -4.75
CA LEU A 56 -13.73 -0.95 -4.35
C LEU A 56 -12.70 -0.34 -3.39
N LEU A 57 -12.23 0.88 -3.66
CA LEU A 57 -11.25 1.57 -2.80
C LEU A 57 -11.84 1.97 -1.45
N GLU A 58 -13.11 2.37 -1.41
CA GLU A 58 -13.82 2.66 -0.17
C GLU A 58 -13.95 1.41 0.72
N GLU A 59 -14.31 0.27 0.13
CA GLU A 59 -14.37 -1.00 0.87
C GLU A 59 -12.97 -1.45 1.33
N ALA A 60 -11.94 -1.26 0.50
CA ALA A 60 -10.56 -1.52 0.89
C ALA A 60 -10.13 -0.66 2.09
N ALA A 61 -10.47 0.64 2.09
CA ALA A 61 -10.19 1.53 3.22
C ALA A 61 -10.90 1.07 4.50
N ILE A 62 -12.18 0.71 4.41
CA ILE A 62 -12.97 0.19 5.55
C ILE A 62 -12.36 -1.10 6.10
N ASP A 63 -11.91 -2.01 5.24
CA ASP A 63 -11.21 -3.23 5.64
C ASP A 63 -9.72 -2.98 6.03
N SER A 64 -9.34 -1.72 6.20
CA SER A 64 -7.99 -1.27 6.58
C SER A 64 -6.89 -1.65 5.58
N VAL A 65 -7.23 -1.96 4.34
CA VAL A 65 -6.26 -2.25 3.28
C VAL A 65 -5.70 -0.94 2.71
N PRO A 66 -4.40 -0.66 2.90
CA PRO A 66 -3.79 0.54 2.34
C PRO A 66 -3.65 0.43 0.83
N ALA A 67 -3.64 1.59 0.17
CA ALA A 67 -3.59 1.67 -1.29
C ALA A 67 -2.70 2.80 -1.79
N ILE A 68 -1.90 2.50 -2.80
CA ILE A 68 -1.21 3.47 -3.65
C ILE A 68 -2.03 3.62 -4.94
N MET A 69 -2.45 4.83 -5.25
CA MET A 69 -3.32 5.15 -6.37
C MET A 69 -2.61 6.08 -7.34
N ILE A 70 -2.51 5.70 -8.61
CA ILE A 70 -1.94 6.53 -9.68
C ILE A 70 -3.09 7.17 -10.46
N ASP A 71 -3.19 8.50 -10.42
CA ASP A 71 -4.31 9.27 -10.96
C ASP A 71 -3.88 10.28 -12.04
N PRO A 72 -3.78 9.85 -13.31
CA PRO A 72 -3.47 10.74 -14.43
C PRO A 72 -4.62 11.65 -14.85
N LYS A 73 -5.85 11.45 -14.33
CA LYS A 73 -7.04 12.22 -14.71
C LYS A 73 -7.53 13.18 -13.63
N GLY A 74 -7.19 12.93 -12.37
CA GLY A 74 -7.62 13.72 -11.22
C GLY A 74 -8.96 13.28 -10.63
N ASP A 75 -9.51 12.15 -11.06
CA ASP A 75 -10.83 11.67 -10.63
C ASP A 75 -10.82 11.03 -9.24
N LEU A 76 -9.69 10.43 -8.83
CA LEU A 76 -9.57 9.72 -7.54
C LEU A 76 -9.44 10.69 -6.37
N THR A 77 -9.05 11.93 -6.62
CA THR A 77 -9.03 13.00 -5.60
C THR A 77 -10.40 13.20 -4.94
N ASN A 78 -11.49 12.77 -5.60
CA ASN A 78 -12.84 12.77 -5.03
C ASN A 78 -13.01 11.87 -3.80
N LEU A 79 -12.09 10.91 -3.53
CA LEU A 79 -12.08 10.12 -2.29
C LEU A 79 -11.94 10.99 -1.03
N LEU A 80 -11.36 12.19 -1.15
CA LEU A 80 -11.29 13.15 -0.05
C LEU A 80 -12.58 13.98 0.10
N LEU A 81 -13.51 13.92 -0.86
CA LEU A 81 -14.81 14.58 -0.80
C LEU A 81 -15.85 13.68 -0.11
N THR A 82 -15.57 13.34 1.16
CA THR A 82 -16.42 12.52 2.01
C THR A 82 -17.10 13.38 3.07
N PHE A 83 -18.43 13.46 3.02
CA PHE A 83 -19.24 14.36 3.86
C PHE A 83 -20.21 13.56 4.74
N PRO A 84 -19.82 13.16 5.97
CA PRO A 84 -20.64 12.32 6.82
C PRO A 84 -22.03 12.88 7.12
N GLU A 85 -22.14 14.20 7.26
CA GLU A 85 -23.41 14.85 7.59
C GLU A 85 -24.26 15.19 6.34
N LEU A 86 -23.71 14.99 5.14
CA LEU A 86 -24.37 15.27 3.85
C LEU A 86 -25.07 16.65 3.81
N ARG A 87 -24.41 17.68 4.35
CA ARG A 87 -24.96 19.04 4.40
C ARG A 87 -24.67 19.76 3.08
N PRO A 88 -25.62 20.55 2.54
CA PRO A 88 -25.41 21.30 1.30
C PRO A 88 -24.13 22.14 1.29
N GLU A 89 -23.78 22.73 2.44
CA GLU A 89 -22.60 23.58 2.61
C GLU A 89 -21.29 22.80 2.43
N ASP A 90 -21.29 21.50 2.70
CA ASP A 90 -20.13 20.63 2.48
C ASP A 90 -19.91 20.39 0.96
N PHE A 91 -20.99 20.36 0.17
CA PHE A 91 -20.92 20.18 -1.30
C PHE A 91 -20.66 21.48 -2.06
N GLU A 92 -21.13 22.62 -1.54
CA GLU A 92 -21.14 23.91 -2.23
C GLU A 92 -19.78 24.34 -2.82
N PRO A 93 -18.62 24.17 -2.14
CA PRO A 93 -17.32 24.53 -2.70
C PRO A 93 -16.92 23.67 -3.90
N TRP A 94 -17.50 22.47 -4.02
CA TRP A 94 -17.07 21.44 -4.96
C TRP A 94 -18.05 21.23 -6.11
N VAL A 95 -19.25 21.80 -6.07
CA VAL A 95 -20.19 21.64 -7.19
C VAL A 95 -19.70 22.35 -8.45
N ASN A 96 -19.98 21.76 -9.60
CA ASN A 96 -19.65 22.38 -10.88
C ASN A 96 -20.62 23.54 -11.19
N VAL A 97 -20.08 24.77 -11.21
CA VAL A 97 -20.84 26.00 -11.48
C VAL A 97 -21.50 25.99 -12.86
N ASP A 98 -20.87 25.39 -13.87
CA ASP A 98 -21.45 25.31 -15.21
C ASP A 98 -22.61 24.31 -15.28
N ASP A 99 -22.57 23.24 -14.50
CA ASP A 99 -23.70 22.31 -14.40
C ASP A 99 -24.88 22.91 -13.64
N ALA A 100 -24.62 23.71 -12.60
CA ALA A 100 -25.64 24.52 -11.92
C ALA A 100 -26.32 25.48 -12.92
N ARG A 101 -25.53 26.22 -13.71
CA ARG A 101 -26.03 27.12 -14.75
C ARG A 101 -26.83 26.39 -15.82
N ARG A 102 -26.37 25.23 -16.31
CA ARG A 102 -27.10 24.42 -17.30
C ARG A 102 -28.45 23.94 -16.78
N LYS A 103 -28.58 23.69 -15.48
CA LYS A 103 -29.84 23.33 -14.83
C LYS A 103 -30.68 24.54 -14.39
N GLY A 104 -30.21 25.77 -14.63
CA GLY A 104 -30.90 26.99 -14.24
C GLY A 104 -30.98 27.20 -12.71
N MET A 105 -30.03 26.64 -11.96
CA MET A 105 -29.95 26.72 -10.50
C MET A 105 -28.80 27.65 -10.08
N SER A 106 -28.94 28.33 -8.94
CA SER A 106 -27.80 28.96 -8.26
C SER A 106 -26.84 27.89 -7.69
N VAL A 107 -25.63 28.29 -7.29
CA VAL A 107 -24.63 27.37 -6.72
C VAL A 107 -25.16 26.69 -5.45
N GLY A 108 -25.74 27.47 -4.52
CA GLY A 108 -26.33 26.93 -3.29
C GLY A 108 -27.55 26.02 -3.54
N GLU A 109 -28.44 26.39 -4.47
CA GLU A 109 -29.57 25.51 -4.86
C GLU A 109 -29.09 24.21 -5.49
N TYR A 110 -28.02 24.27 -6.29
CA TYR A 110 -27.43 23.09 -6.91
C TYR A 110 -26.71 22.21 -5.88
N ALA A 111 -26.02 22.81 -4.90
CA ALA A 111 -25.40 22.09 -3.78
C ALA A 111 -26.46 21.36 -2.94
N GLN A 112 -27.59 22.00 -2.62
CA GLN A 112 -28.73 21.36 -1.97
C GLN A 112 -29.27 20.19 -2.81
N TYR A 113 -29.45 20.39 -4.12
CA TYR A 113 -29.90 19.33 -5.02
C TYR A 113 -28.95 18.13 -5.05
N ILE A 114 -27.63 18.37 -5.04
CA ILE A 114 -26.60 17.32 -4.99
C ILE A 114 -26.63 16.60 -3.65
N ALA A 115 -26.69 17.32 -2.53
CA ALA A 115 -26.77 16.74 -1.19
C ALA A 115 -28.00 15.81 -1.06
N ASP A 116 -29.16 16.25 -1.54
CA ASP A 116 -30.39 15.44 -1.54
C ASP A 116 -30.29 14.24 -2.49
N THR A 117 -29.57 14.37 -3.60
CA THR A 117 -29.31 13.26 -4.54
C THR A 117 -28.42 12.21 -3.90
N TRP A 118 -27.35 12.61 -3.22
CA TRP A 118 -26.45 11.70 -2.51
C TRP A 118 -27.15 11.02 -1.34
N ARG A 119 -27.92 11.76 -0.53
CA ARG A 119 -28.71 11.18 0.58
C ARG A 119 -29.65 10.09 0.09
N LYS A 120 -30.48 10.38 -0.93
CA LYS A 120 -31.38 9.39 -1.52
C LYS A 120 -30.64 8.21 -2.15
N GLY A 121 -29.51 8.48 -2.81
CA GLY A 121 -28.67 7.45 -3.42
C GLY A 121 -28.13 6.49 -2.36
N LEU A 122 -27.56 7.01 -1.28
CA LEU A 122 -27.03 6.19 -0.19
C LEU A 122 -28.15 5.42 0.52
N ASP A 123 -29.28 6.06 0.83
CA ASP A 123 -30.44 5.43 1.45
C ASP A 123 -30.98 4.24 0.63
N ASP A 124 -31.05 4.38 -0.70
CA ASP A 124 -31.52 3.33 -1.63
C ASP A 124 -30.58 2.11 -1.69
N TRP A 125 -29.30 2.28 -1.35
CA TRP A 125 -28.33 1.20 -1.19
C TRP A 125 -28.14 0.79 0.27
N GLY A 126 -28.98 1.33 1.15
CA GLY A 126 -28.94 1.07 2.58
C GLY A 126 -27.65 1.54 3.22
N GLN A 127 -26.94 2.55 2.70
CA GLN A 127 -25.73 3.10 3.32
C GLN A 127 -26.06 4.37 4.11
N GLY A 128 -25.63 4.42 5.37
CA GLY A 128 -25.93 5.54 6.28
C GLY A 128 -24.77 6.51 6.49
N HIS A 129 -25.06 7.63 7.15
CA HIS A 129 -24.08 8.67 7.53
C HIS A 129 -22.91 8.09 8.35
N ASP A 130 -23.21 7.15 9.26
CA ASP A 130 -22.20 6.49 10.09
C ASP A 130 -21.21 5.67 9.25
N ARG A 131 -21.61 5.13 8.10
CA ARG A 131 -20.72 4.40 7.19
C ARG A 131 -19.70 5.33 6.52
N ILE A 132 -20.12 6.54 6.15
CA ILE A 132 -19.22 7.57 5.62
C ILE A 132 -18.22 8.00 6.70
N ARG A 133 -18.68 8.13 7.95
CA ARG A 133 -17.80 8.45 9.09
C ARG A 133 -16.77 7.34 9.29
N MET A 134 -17.22 6.09 9.31
CA MET A 134 -16.34 4.91 9.37
C MET A 134 -15.29 4.92 8.26
N LEU A 135 -15.68 5.15 7.00
CA LEU A 135 -14.75 5.27 5.87
C LEU A 135 -13.67 6.31 6.14
N LYS A 136 -14.07 7.53 6.53
CA LYS A 136 -13.16 8.64 6.80
C LYS A 136 -12.20 8.35 7.96
N GLU A 137 -12.65 7.58 8.94
CA GLU A 137 -11.86 7.19 10.11
C GLU A 137 -10.95 5.98 9.84
N SER A 138 -11.30 5.11 8.90
CA SER A 138 -10.59 3.84 8.66
C SER A 138 -9.22 4.01 8.03
N ALA A 139 -9.04 4.99 7.13
CA ALA A 139 -7.77 5.25 6.45
C ALA A 139 -7.40 6.73 6.44
N ASP A 140 -6.10 7.02 6.35
CA ASP A 140 -5.58 8.36 6.09
C ASP A 140 -5.56 8.62 4.57
N PHE A 141 -6.29 9.62 4.08
CA PHE A 141 -6.36 9.91 2.65
C PHE A 141 -5.45 11.09 2.31
N ARG A 142 -4.47 10.88 1.41
CA ARG A 142 -3.50 11.92 1.03
C ARG A 142 -3.39 12.07 -0.47
N ILE A 143 -3.27 13.32 -0.93
CA ILE A 143 -2.95 13.63 -2.33
C ILE A 143 -1.51 14.08 -2.43
N TYR A 144 -0.72 13.33 -3.18
CA TYR A 144 0.65 13.63 -3.56
C TYR A 144 0.70 14.23 -4.96
N THR A 145 1.48 15.29 -5.13
CA THR A 145 1.64 15.98 -6.42
C THR A 145 3.13 16.08 -6.77
N PRO A 146 3.74 15.06 -7.40
CA PRO A 146 5.13 15.14 -7.83
C PRO A 146 5.36 16.34 -8.76
N GLY A 147 6.44 17.09 -8.54
CA GLY A 147 6.74 18.29 -9.31
C GLY A 147 5.79 19.48 -9.09
N SER A 148 5.01 19.48 -8.00
CA SER A 148 4.12 20.58 -7.64
C SER A 148 3.90 20.66 -6.12
N ASP A 149 3.59 21.86 -5.63
CA ASP A 149 3.20 22.17 -4.25
C ASP A 149 1.67 22.19 -4.05
N ALA A 150 0.90 21.59 -4.98
CA ALA A 150 -0.56 21.67 -4.93
C ALA A 150 -1.17 20.69 -3.92
N GLY A 151 -0.61 19.48 -3.81
CA GLY A 151 -0.84 18.57 -2.70
C GLY A 151 0.46 18.39 -1.93
N LEU A 152 0.74 17.20 -1.42
CA LEU A 152 2.01 16.91 -0.78
C LEU A 152 3.11 16.73 -1.83
N PRO A 153 4.22 17.50 -1.77
CA PRO A 153 5.34 17.30 -2.69
C PRO A 153 6.04 15.98 -2.40
N VAL A 154 6.64 15.40 -3.45
CA VAL A 154 7.34 14.10 -3.40
C VAL A 154 8.77 14.30 -3.85
N SER A 155 9.71 13.89 -3.00
CA SER A 155 11.13 13.92 -3.31
C SER A 155 11.56 12.63 -4.00
N ILE A 156 12.17 12.75 -5.18
CA ILE A 156 12.73 11.63 -5.94
C ILE A 156 14.18 11.29 -5.54
N LEU A 157 14.79 12.04 -4.62
CA LEU A 157 16.19 11.86 -4.23
C LEU A 157 16.43 10.50 -3.59
N ALA A 158 15.54 10.08 -2.69
CA ALA A 158 15.60 8.77 -2.06
C ALA A 158 15.49 7.62 -3.07
N SER A 159 14.84 7.85 -4.21
CA SER A 159 14.69 6.83 -5.25
C SER A 159 16.00 6.53 -6.01
N LEU A 160 17.04 7.37 -5.85
CA LEU A 160 18.37 7.18 -6.42
C LEU A 160 19.39 6.60 -5.42
N ALA A 161 19.02 6.55 -4.14
CA ALA A 161 19.84 6.02 -3.06
C ALA A 161 20.13 4.52 -3.26
N ALA A 162 21.22 4.03 -2.68
CA ALA A 162 21.53 2.61 -2.71
C ALA A 162 20.49 1.85 -1.88
N PRO A 163 19.75 0.90 -2.46
CA PRO A 163 18.76 0.13 -1.71
C PRO A 163 19.46 -0.77 -0.69
N ALA A 164 18.79 -1.02 0.44
CA ALA A 164 19.27 -1.92 1.51
C ALA A 164 19.14 -3.40 1.13
N LEU A 165 19.67 -3.77 -0.04
CA LEU A 165 19.67 -5.11 -0.61
C LEU A 165 21.11 -5.63 -0.72
N ARG A 166 21.29 -6.94 -0.65
CA ARG A 166 22.64 -7.52 -0.69
C ARG A 166 23.00 -8.05 -2.08
N TRP A 167 24.08 -7.54 -2.64
CA TRP A 167 24.58 -7.95 -3.97
C TRP A 167 24.91 -9.44 -4.12
N ASP A 168 25.19 -10.16 -3.03
CA ASP A 168 25.48 -11.60 -3.06
C ASP A 168 24.23 -12.46 -3.33
N LYS A 169 23.05 -11.98 -2.95
CA LYS A 169 21.77 -12.68 -3.08
C LYS A 169 20.85 -12.07 -4.14
N GLU A 170 20.91 -10.76 -4.33
CA GLU A 170 19.88 -9.98 -5.02
C GLU A 170 20.43 -9.22 -6.24
N GLN A 171 21.54 -9.70 -6.80
CA GLN A 171 22.22 -9.07 -7.94
C GLN A 171 21.31 -8.83 -9.15
N GLU A 172 20.40 -9.76 -9.45
CA GLU A 172 19.47 -9.62 -10.58
C GLU A 172 18.48 -8.47 -10.35
N LEU A 173 17.90 -8.39 -9.15
CA LEU A 173 16.97 -7.35 -8.74
C LEU A 173 17.62 -5.97 -8.78
N LEU A 174 18.80 -5.85 -8.18
CA LEU A 174 19.57 -4.60 -8.16
C LEU A 174 19.85 -4.11 -9.57
N ARG A 175 20.20 -5.01 -10.50
CA ARG A 175 20.44 -4.65 -11.91
C ARG A 175 19.18 -4.26 -12.64
N GLU A 176 18.06 -4.94 -12.39
CA GLU A 176 16.75 -4.57 -12.95
C GLU A 176 16.35 -3.15 -12.50
N GLN A 177 16.48 -2.87 -11.21
CA GLN A 177 16.18 -1.55 -10.63
C GLN A 177 17.09 -0.44 -11.19
N ILE A 178 18.39 -0.72 -11.35
CA ILE A 178 19.32 0.21 -12.02
C ILE A 178 18.85 0.47 -13.45
N GLN A 179 18.51 -0.57 -14.22
CA GLN A 179 18.05 -0.39 -15.60
C GLN A 179 16.79 0.46 -15.68
N GLY A 180 15.80 0.21 -14.82
CA GLY A 180 14.55 0.98 -14.75
C GLY A 180 14.80 2.44 -14.40
N THR A 181 15.63 2.70 -13.37
CA THR A 181 16.00 4.04 -12.92
C THR A 181 16.73 4.82 -14.02
N VAL A 182 17.71 4.19 -14.68
CA VAL A 182 18.47 4.81 -15.78
C VAL A 182 17.58 5.09 -16.98
N SER A 183 16.70 4.15 -17.35
CA SER A 183 15.74 4.35 -18.45
C SER A 183 14.77 5.50 -18.16
N ALA A 184 14.30 5.62 -16.92
CA ALA A 184 13.46 6.73 -16.50
C ALA A 184 14.21 8.07 -16.62
N LEU A 185 15.43 8.16 -16.09
CA LEU A 185 16.27 9.37 -16.13
C LEU A 185 16.59 9.82 -17.57
N LEU A 186 16.95 8.88 -18.45
CA LEU A 186 17.22 9.17 -19.85
C LEU A 186 15.96 9.63 -20.59
N GLY A 187 14.81 9.00 -20.32
CA GLY A 187 13.52 9.41 -20.85
C GLY A 187 13.15 10.85 -20.44
N LEU A 188 13.41 11.22 -19.18
CA LEU A 188 13.21 12.60 -18.70
C LEU A 188 14.12 13.61 -19.42
N ALA A 189 15.35 13.21 -19.77
CA ALA A 189 16.28 14.01 -20.57
C ALA A 189 15.92 14.06 -22.07
N GLY A 190 14.84 13.41 -22.50
CA GLY A 190 14.44 13.32 -23.90
C GLY A 190 15.33 12.39 -24.72
N ILE A 191 16.01 11.44 -24.08
CA ILE A 191 16.92 10.48 -24.71
C ILE A 191 16.25 9.11 -24.72
N GLU A 192 15.84 8.66 -25.91
CA GLU A 192 15.42 7.28 -26.12
C GLU A 192 16.65 6.38 -26.18
N ALA A 193 16.84 5.55 -25.15
CA ALA A 193 18.01 4.70 -25.02
C ALA A 193 17.62 3.23 -24.82
N ASP A 194 18.23 2.35 -25.61
CA ASP A 194 18.13 0.91 -25.47
C ASP A 194 19.09 0.43 -24.36
N PRO A 195 18.61 -0.30 -23.33
CA PRO A 195 19.44 -0.76 -22.21
C PRO A 195 20.66 -1.61 -22.58
N LEU A 196 20.66 -2.25 -23.75
CA LEU A 196 21.71 -3.16 -24.20
C LEU A 196 22.63 -2.54 -25.25
N GLN A 197 22.20 -1.49 -25.94
CA GLN A 197 22.93 -0.92 -27.07
C GLN A 197 23.38 0.54 -26.86
N SER A 198 22.62 1.32 -26.09
CA SER A 198 22.90 2.75 -25.94
C SER A 198 24.06 2.99 -24.98
N ARG A 199 25.05 3.78 -25.46
CA ARG A 199 26.27 4.09 -24.69
C ARG A 199 25.94 4.88 -23.43
N GLU A 200 24.94 5.75 -23.49
CA GLU A 200 24.40 6.54 -22.40
C GLU A 200 23.87 5.62 -21.29
N HIS A 201 23.02 4.66 -21.66
CA HIS A 201 22.40 3.73 -20.71
C HIS A 201 23.44 2.81 -20.06
N ILE A 202 24.32 2.23 -20.86
CA ILE A 202 25.39 1.34 -20.39
C ILE A 202 26.31 2.08 -19.40
N LEU A 203 26.73 3.31 -19.70
CA LEU A 203 27.59 4.08 -18.81
C LEU A 203 26.88 4.39 -17.48
N LEU A 204 25.65 4.91 -17.53
CA LEU A 204 24.90 5.24 -16.31
C LEU A 204 24.65 4.01 -15.44
N SER A 205 24.29 2.87 -16.06
CA SER A 205 24.08 1.62 -15.34
C SER A 205 25.35 1.16 -14.61
N HIS A 206 26.52 1.29 -15.24
CA HIS A 206 27.80 0.98 -14.60
C HIS A 206 28.15 1.95 -13.46
N ILE A 207 27.80 3.24 -13.59
CA ILE A 207 27.99 4.23 -12.53
C ILE A 207 27.14 3.86 -11.31
N PHE A 208 25.83 3.62 -11.49
CA PHE A 208 24.96 3.17 -10.40
C PHE A 208 25.45 1.87 -9.76
N GLU A 209 25.80 0.85 -10.57
CA GLU A 209 26.32 -0.42 -10.05
C GLU A 209 27.61 -0.21 -9.23
N HIS A 210 28.48 0.72 -9.62
CA HIS A 210 29.71 1.01 -8.88
C HIS A 210 29.45 1.58 -7.47
N PHE A 211 28.58 2.59 -7.37
CA PHE A 211 28.24 3.23 -6.09
C PHE A 211 27.40 2.32 -5.20
N TRP A 212 26.39 1.66 -5.76
CA TRP A 212 25.52 0.76 -5.00
C TRP A 212 26.25 -0.49 -4.49
N ARG A 213 27.29 -0.98 -5.18
CA ARG A 213 28.16 -2.06 -4.66
C ARG A 213 28.96 -1.68 -3.42
N GLN A 214 29.15 -0.38 -3.20
CA GLN A 214 29.85 0.17 -2.04
C GLN A 214 28.88 0.68 -0.98
N SER A 215 27.58 0.43 -1.14
CA SER A 215 26.52 1.00 -0.29
C SER A 215 26.60 2.53 -0.20
N GLN A 216 27.03 3.18 -1.29
CA GLN A 216 27.10 4.64 -1.39
C GLN A 216 25.90 5.16 -2.17
N ASP A 217 25.22 6.14 -1.59
CA ASP A 217 24.12 6.84 -2.25
C ASP A 217 24.63 7.70 -3.40
N LEU A 218 23.82 7.79 -4.45
CA LEU A 218 24.12 8.61 -5.61
C LEU A 218 22.99 9.61 -5.84
N ASP A 219 23.25 10.88 -5.53
CA ASP A 219 22.35 11.97 -5.90
C ASP A 219 22.60 12.44 -7.34
N LEU A 220 21.73 13.31 -7.86
CA LEU A 220 21.86 13.81 -9.24
C LEU A 220 23.16 14.58 -9.47
N THR A 221 23.69 15.25 -8.44
CA THR A 221 24.92 16.05 -8.55
C THR A 221 26.15 15.14 -8.65
N GLY A 222 26.20 14.11 -7.80
CA GLY A 222 27.17 13.02 -7.84
C GLY A 222 27.11 12.26 -9.16
N LEU A 223 25.91 11.99 -9.68
CA LEU A 223 25.72 11.36 -10.99
C LEU A 223 26.30 12.22 -12.13
N ILE A 224 25.99 13.52 -12.16
CA ILE A 224 26.53 14.45 -13.18
C ILE A 224 28.06 14.50 -13.12
N SER A 225 28.64 14.52 -11.91
CA SER A 225 30.09 14.47 -11.72
C SER A 225 30.68 13.14 -12.20
N ALA A 226 30.05 12.02 -11.86
CA ALA A 226 30.46 10.68 -12.25
C ALA A 226 30.34 10.43 -13.76
N ILE A 227 29.45 11.11 -14.48
CA ILE A 227 29.39 11.03 -15.96
C ILE A 227 30.62 11.71 -16.59
N GLN A 228 31.04 12.85 -16.03
CA GLN A 228 32.20 13.58 -16.53
C GLN A 228 33.50 12.84 -16.23
N SER A 229 33.61 12.28 -15.01
CA SER A 229 34.74 11.45 -14.59
C SER A 229 34.25 10.09 -14.07
N PRO A 230 34.00 9.12 -14.98
CA PRO A 230 33.50 7.80 -14.59
C PRO A 230 34.46 7.05 -13.67
N PRO A 231 33.97 6.46 -12.56
CA PRO A 231 34.80 5.65 -11.67
C PRO A 231 35.25 4.34 -12.33
N VAL A 232 34.56 3.93 -13.40
CA VAL A 232 34.92 2.77 -14.21
C VAL A 232 35.93 3.16 -15.30
N ARG A 233 37.06 2.46 -15.39
CA ARG A 233 38.09 2.71 -16.41
C ARG A 233 37.86 2.00 -17.74
N LYS A 234 37.08 0.91 -17.72
CA LYS A 234 36.74 0.11 -18.90
C LYS A 234 35.25 -0.25 -18.90
N VAL A 235 34.66 -0.27 -20.09
CA VAL A 235 33.32 -0.80 -20.35
C VAL A 235 33.47 -1.92 -21.37
N GLY A 236 33.20 -3.15 -20.94
CA GLY A 236 33.55 -4.34 -21.71
C GLY A 236 35.06 -4.44 -21.96
N VAL A 237 35.46 -4.51 -23.23
CA VAL A 237 36.88 -4.62 -23.64
C VAL A 237 37.56 -3.28 -23.91
N PHE A 238 36.78 -2.19 -24.01
CA PHE A 238 37.28 -0.87 -24.39
C PHE A 238 37.46 0.04 -23.16
N ASP A 239 38.42 0.97 -23.22
CA ASP A 239 38.52 2.07 -22.27
C ASP A 239 37.32 3.02 -22.41
N VAL A 240 36.86 3.62 -21.32
CA VAL A 240 35.63 4.43 -21.33
C VAL A 240 35.71 5.58 -22.32
N ASP A 241 36.85 6.25 -22.45
CA ASP A 241 36.99 7.36 -23.40
C ASP A 241 36.93 6.91 -24.87
N THR A 242 37.23 5.64 -25.15
CA THR A 242 37.05 5.05 -26.48
C THR A 242 35.61 4.64 -26.71
N PHE A 243 34.97 4.05 -25.70
CA PHE A 243 33.57 3.61 -25.78
C PHE A 243 32.61 4.81 -25.85
N PHE A 244 32.78 5.79 -24.98
CA PHE A 244 31.98 7.00 -24.87
C PHE A 244 32.88 8.22 -24.65
N PRO A 245 33.23 8.95 -25.75
CA PRO A 245 34.18 10.05 -25.70
C PRO A 245 33.79 11.19 -24.76
N GLU A 246 34.78 11.83 -24.15
CA GLU A 246 34.60 12.89 -23.14
C GLU A 246 33.65 14.01 -23.61
N LYS A 247 33.77 14.45 -24.86
CA LYS A 247 32.88 15.48 -25.45
C LYS A 247 31.42 15.05 -25.46
N GLU A 248 31.15 13.78 -25.78
CA GLU A 248 29.79 13.25 -25.83
C GLU A 248 29.25 12.99 -24.40
N ARG A 249 30.10 12.50 -23.47
CA ARG A 249 29.75 12.41 -22.04
C ARG A 249 29.40 13.76 -21.45
N PHE A 250 30.18 14.81 -21.79
CA PHE A 250 29.88 16.17 -21.38
C PHE A 250 28.53 16.63 -21.91
N GLY A 251 28.16 16.24 -23.15
CA GLY A 251 26.82 16.45 -23.70
C GLY A 251 25.72 15.82 -22.84
N LEU A 252 25.89 14.56 -22.43
CA LEU A 252 24.94 13.86 -21.54
C LEU A 252 24.85 14.53 -20.17
N ALA A 253 25.99 14.86 -19.56
CA ALA A 253 26.05 15.55 -18.27
C ALA A 253 25.35 16.93 -18.34
N MET A 254 25.52 17.66 -19.45
CA MET A 254 24.83 18.93 -19.68
C MET A 254 23.32 18.75 -19.83
N SER A 255 22.84 17.71 -20.51
CA SER A 255 21.40 17.42 -20.63
C SER A 255 20.77 17.16 -19.27
N LEU A 256 21.40 16.37 -18.41
CA LEU A 256 20.92 16.13 -17.04
C LEU A 256 21.02 17.38 -16.16
N ASN A 257 22.11 18.15 -16.29
CA ASN A 257 22.26 19.41 -15.56
C ASN A 257 21.18 20.42 -15.94
N ASN A 258 20.76 20.47 -17.20
CA ASN A 258 19.69 21.36 -17.64
C ASN A 258 18.35 21.05 -16.94
N ILE A 259 18.08 19.77 -16.64
CA ILE A 259 16.91 19.36 -15.85
C ILE A 259 17.04 19.89 -14.42
N VAL A 260 18.17 19.63 -13.76
CA VAL A 260 18.40 20.05 -12.36
C VAL A 260 18.39 21.58 -12.22
N ALA A 261 18.93 22.29 -13.20
CA ALA A 261 18.95 23.75 -13.23
C ALA A 261 17.59 24.38 -13.58
N ALA A 262 16.62 23.59 -14.05
CA ALA A 262 15.29 24.10 -14.35
C ALA A 262 14.55 24.42 -13.05
N PRO A 263 13.99 25.65 -12.88
CA PRO A 263 13.26 26.02 -11.67
C PRO A 263 12.06 25.10 -11.37
N SER A 264 11.44 24.51 -12.39
CA SER A 264 10.36 23.54 -12.21
C SER A 264 10.82 22.27 -11.50
N PHE A 265 12.10 21.89 -11.63
CA PHE A 265 12.65 20.67 -11.05
C PHE A 265 12.97 20.79 -9.56
N GLU A 266 13.08 22.01 -9.01
CA GLU A 266 13.35 22.23 -7.58
C GLU A 266 12.29 21.56 -6.68
N THR A 267 11.03 21.57 -7.12
CA THR A 267 9.91 20.92 -6.42
C THR A 267 9.99 19.39 -6.40
N TRP A 268 10.77 18.76 -7.29
CA TRP A 268 11.00 17.31 -7.30
C TRP A 268 12.04 16.86 -6.27
N LEU A 269 12.84 17.79 -5.77
CA LEU A 269 13.86 17.51 -4.76
C LEU A 269 13.33 17.69 -3.33
N GLN A 270 12.19 18.37 -3.19
CA GLN A 270 11.55 18.71 -1.92
C GLN A 270 10.37 17.78 -1.63
N GLY A 271 10.02 17.62 -0.36
CA GLY A 271 8.86 16.85 0.07
C GLY A 271 9.19 15.48 0.64
N GLU A 272 8.15 14.66 0.80
CA GLU A 272 8.26 13.32 1.39
C GLU A 272 9.04 12.40 0.43
N PRO A 273 10.04 11.64 0.90
CA PRO A 273 10.75 10.68 0.05
C PRO A 273 9.78 9.60 -0.45
N LEU A 274 10.11 9.00 -1.60
CA LEU A 274 9.34 7.90 -2.20
C LEU A 274 9.55 6.58 -1.45
N ASP A 275 9.16 6.54 -0.18
CA ASP A 275 9.23 5.38 0.71
C ASP A 275 7.88 4.67 0.74
N VAL A 276 7.80 3.44 0.21
CA VAL A 276 6.54 2.69 0.06
C VAL A 276 5.89 2.39 1.40
N SER A 277 6.66 2.14 2.45
CA SER A 277 6.11 1.87 3.79
C SER A 277 5.39 3.11 4.34
N ASN A 278 5.99 4.29 4.22
CA ASN A 278 5.37 5.56 4.65
C ASN A 278 4.20 5.96 3.74
N LEU A 279 4.22 5.57 2.45
CA LEU A 279 3.09 5.79 1.53
C LEU A 279 1.90 4.87 1.83
N LEU A 280 2.13 3.69 2.42
CA LEU A 280 1.06 2.75 2.79
C LEU A 280 0.57 2.95 4.22
N TYR A 281 1.38 3.51 5.12
CA TYR A 281 1.04 3.63 6.55
C TYR A 281 1.48 4.96 7.17
N THR A 282 0.70 5.46 8.13
CA THR A 282 1.12 6.57 8.99
C THR A 282 2.23 6.15 9.97
N PRO A 283 2.95 7.11 10.59
CA PRO A 283 3.91 6.79 11.66
C PRO A 283 3.30 5.95 12.80
N ASP A 284 2.01 6.12 13.07
CA ASP A 284 1.27 5.38 14.09
C ASP A 284 0.78 3.99 13.63
N GLY A 285 0.99 3.63 12.35
CA GLY A 285 0.58 2.36 11.76
C GLY A 285 -0.85 2.33 11.21
N LYS A 286 -1.50 3.49 11.03
CA LYS A 286 -2.82 3.59 10.38
C LYS A 286 -2.65 3.40 8.86
N PRO A 287 -3.51 2.62 8.17
CA PRO A 287 -3.42 2.47 6.72
C PRO A 287 -3.66 3.80 6.01
N ARG A 288 -2.94 4.00 4.91
CA ARG A 288 -3.03 5.20 4.07
C ARG A 288 -3.53 4.85 2.67
N HIS A 289 -4.35 5.75 2.14
CA HIS A 289 -4.79 5.82 0.77
C HIS A 289 -4.06 7.00 0.10
N SER A 290 -2.94 6.68 -0.56
CA SER A 290 -2.02 7.63 -1.17
C SER A 290 -2.32 7.84 -2.65
N ILE A 291 -2.88 9.00 -2.99
CA ILE A 291 -3.30 9.36 -4.35
C ILE A 291 -2.21 10.21 -5.00
N PHE A 292 -1.54 9.66 -6.01
CA PHE A 292 -0.59 10.39 -6.84
C PHE A 292 -1.31 11.07 -8.00
N TYR A 293 -1.63 12.35 -7.81
CA TYR A 293 -2.18 13.20 -8.85
C TYR A 293 -1.07 13.61 -9.83
N ILE A 294 -1.16 13.16 -11.08
CA ILE A 294 -0.13 13.37 -12.12
C ILE A 294 -0.69 13.99 -13.41
N ALA A 295 -1.92 14.53 -13.35
CA ALA A 295 -2.58 15.13 -14.50
C ALA A 295 -1.89 16.42 -14.99
N HIS A 296 -1.14 17.12 -14.13
CA HIS A 296 -0.37 18.33 -14.48
C HIS A 296 0.97 18.04 -15.14
N LEU A 297 1.47 16.81 -15.06
CA LEU A 297 2.75 16.41 -15.62
C LEU A 297 2.67 16.21 -17.13
N SER A 298 3.76 16.56 -17.82
CA SER A 298 3.98 16.15 -19.21
C SER A 298 4.14 14.63 -19.32
N ASP A 299 3.98 14.07 -20.53
CA ASP A 299 4.07 12.62 -20.73
C ASP A 299 5.43 12.05 -20.30
N ALA A 300 6.53 12.78 -20.55
CA ALA A 300 7.87 12.38 -20.14
C ALA A 300 8.04 12.38 -18.60
N GLU A 301 7.60 13.45 -17.92
CA GLU A 301 7.63 13.53 -16.45
C GLU A 301 6.74 12.47 -15.81
N ARG A 302 5.57 12.21 -16.41
CA ARG A 302 4.63 11.19 -15.94
C ARG A 302 5.23 9.79 -16.05
N MET A 303 5.82 9.46 -17.20
CA MET A 303 6.52 8.19 -17.42
C MET A 303 7.69 8.03 -16.45
N PHE A 304 8.49 9.09 -16.28
CA PHE A 304 9.60 9.11 -15.32
C PHE A 304 9.13 8.79 -13.90
N PHE A 305 8.15 9.54 -13.39
CA PHE A 305 7.66 9.37 -12.02
C PHE A 305 7.03 7.99 -11.80
N VAL A 306 6.14 7.56 -12.70
CA VAL A 306 5.46 6.27 -12.59
C VAL A 306 6.47 5.13 -12.59
N THR A 307 7.51 5.19 -13.43
CA THR A 307 8.55 4.15 -13.45
C THR A 307 9.27 4.08 -12.11
N LEU A 308 9.71 5.20 -11.55
CA LEU A 308 10.37 5.22 -10.24
C LEU A 308 9.47 4.67 -9.12
N LEU A 309 8.20 5.08 -9.08
CA LEU A 309 7.24 4.58 -8.10
C LEU A 309 7.06 3.06 -8.21
N LEU A 310 6.92 2.53 -9.42
CA LEU A 310 6.75 1.09 -9.61
C LEU A 310 8.00 0.30 -9.20
N GLU A 311 9.21 0.80 -9.48
CA GLU A 311 10.47 0.16 -9.05
C GLU A 311 10.60 0.12 -7.53
N GLN A 312 10.21 1.20 -6.84
CA GLN A 312 10.18 1.23 -5.37
C GLN A 312 9.16 0.23 -4.82
N ILE A 313 7.97 0.12 -5.43
CA ILE A 313 6.96 -0.86 -5.04
C ILE A 313 7.48 -2.29 -5.25
N VAL A 314 8.12 -2.59 -6.39
CA VAL A 314 8.73 -3.91 -6.65
C VAL A 314 9.76 -4.27 -5.58
N THR A 315 10.63 -3.31 -5.23
CA THR A 315 11.64 -3.49 -4.19
C THR A 315 11.00 -3.80 -2.83
N TRP A 316 10.01 -3.00 -2.43
CA TRP A 316 9.29 -3.18 -1.18
C TRP A 316 8.56 -4.52 -1.12
N VAL A 317 7.85 -4.92 -2.19
CA VAL A 317 7.09 -6.18 -2.27
C VAL A 317 7.99 -7.38 -2.02
N ARG A 318 9.22 -7.38 -2.57
CA ARG A 318 10.15 -8.50 -2.44
C ARG A 318 10.75 -8.66 -1.05
N GLN A 319 10.76 -7.59 -0.26
CA GLN A 319 11.19 -7.61 1.13
C GLN A 319 10.10 -8.14 2.08
N GLN A 320 8.86 -8.26 1.61
CA GLN A 320 7.75 -8.71 2.43
C GLN A 320 7.75 -10.23 2.64
N SER A 321 7.18 -10.66 3.76
CA SER A 321 6.84 -12.06 3.97
C SER A 321 5.70 -12.51 3.05
N GLY A 322 5.74 -13.77 2.61
CA GLY A 322 4.67 -14.35 1.82
C GLY A 322 3.35 -14.47 2.60
N THR A 323 2.22 -14.23 1.94
CA THR A 323 0.88 -14.29 2.56
C THR A 323 -0.21 -14.60 1.52
N THR A 324 -1.32 -15.16 1.98
CA THR A 324 -2.53 -15.41 1.19
C THR A 324 -3.61 -14.34 1.38
N SER A 325 -3.45 -13.45 2.37
CA SER A 325 -4.38 -12.34 2.61
C SER A 325 -3.94 -11.09 1.85
N LEU A 326 -4.89 -10.20 1.56
CA LEU A 326 -4.59 -8.94 0.90
C LEU A 326 -3.88 -7.98 1.87
N ARG A 327 -2.61 -7.65 1.58
CA ARG A 327 -1.77 -6.75 2.36
C ARG A 327 -1.95 -5.29 1.94
N ALA A 328 -1.91 -5.01 0.65
CA ALA A 328 -1.97 -3.66 0.09
C ALA A 328 -2.36 -3.69 -1.40
N LEU A 329 -2.77 -2.54 -1.92
CA LEU A 329 -3.18 -2.37 -3.32
C LEU A 329 -2.34 -1.33 -4.05
N LEU A 330 -1.96 -1.64 -5.30
CA LEU A 330 -1.68 -0.64 -6.32
C LEU A 330 -2.92 -0.49 -7.21
N TYR A 331 -3.53 0.69 -7.22
CA TYR A 331 -4.57 1.04 -8.17
C TYR A 331 -4.00 2.00 -9.22
N PHE A 332 -4.15 1.67 -10.51
CA PHE A 332 -3.68 2.51 -11.61
C PHE A 332 -4.87 2.90 -12.50
N ASP A 333 -5.28 4.17 -12.43
CA ASP A 333 -6.29 4.71 -13.34
C ASP A 333 -5.71 4.98 -14.73
N GLU A 334 -6.42 4.56 -15.78
CA GLU A 334 -6.03 4.77 -17.18
C GLU A 334 -4.57 4.38 -17.48
N VAL A 335 -4.27 3.07 -17.43
CA VAL A 335 -2.94 2.51 -17.70
C VAL A 335 -2.50 2.62 -19.18
N PHE A 336 -3.32 3.22 -20.04
CA PHE A 336 -3.01 3.44 -21.45
C PHE A 336 -1.67 4.21 -21.61
N GLY A 337 -0.82 3.74 -22.52
CA GLY A 337 0.54 4.28 -22.74
C GLY A 337 1.62 3.71 -21.81
N PHE A 338 1.25 3.25 -20.61
CA PHE A 338 2.19 2.64 -19.64
C PHE A 338 2.34 1.13 -19.79
N PHE A 339 1.32 0.49 -20.37
CA PHE A 339 1.28 -0.96 -20.57
C PHE A 339 0.83 -1.39 -21.98
N PRO A 340 1.50 -0.88 -23.05
CA PRO A 340 1.10 -1.16 -24.43
C PRO A 340 1.49 -2.58 -24.87
N PRO A 341 0.79 -3.17 -25.86
CA PRO A 341 1.00 -4.56 -26.30
C PRO A 341 2.31 -4.79 -27.08
N VAL A 342 2.85 -3.76 -27.73
CA VAL A 342 4.03 -3.89 -28.62
C VAL A 342 5.22 -3.08 -28.14
N ALA A 343 5.00 -1.84 -27.73
CA ALA A 343 6.07 -1.00 -27.20
C ALA A 343 6.51 -1.48 -25.81
N GLU A 344 7.76 -1.18 -25.46
CA GLU A 344 8.37 -1.53 -24.18
C GLU A 344 8.79 -0.25 -23.44
N PRO A 345 7.82 0.58 -22.98
CA PRO A 345 8.15 1.75 -22.17
C PRO A 345 8.76 1.31 -20.82
N PRO A 346 9.55 2.16 -20.14
CA PRO A 346 10.22 1.82 -18.88
C PRO A 346 9.26 1.31 -17.79
N SER A 347 8.02 1.79 -17.75
CA SER A 347 6.99 1.36 -16.79
C SER A 347 6.50 -0.08 -16.97
N LYS A 348 6.66 -0.67 -18.17
CA LYS A 348 6.00 -1.95 -18.52
C LYS A 348 6.60 -3.14 -17.78
N ARG A 349 7.93 -3.20 -17.67
CA ARG A 349 8.64 -4.29 -16.97
C ARG A 349 8.28 -4.38 -15.49
N PRO A 350 8.37 -3.31 -14.68
CA PRO A 350 8.00 -3.41 -13.27
C PRO A 350 6.51 -3.73 -13.09
N LEU A 351 5.60 -3.25 -13.96
CA LEU A 351 4.20 -3.68 -13.95
C LEU A 351 4.04 -5.19 -14.20
N LEU A 352 4.74 -5.75 -15.20
CA LEU A 352 4.74 -7.19 -15.47
C LEU A 352 5.30 -7.98 -14.29
N THR A 353 6.35 -7.48 -13.65
CA THR A 353 6.96 -8.11 -12.47
C THR A 353 5.96 -8.14 -11.32
N LEU A 354 5.25 -7.04 -11.05
CA LEU A 354 4.20 -7.00 -10.04
C LEU A 354 3.07 -7.98 -10.36
N LEU A 355 2.52 -7.96 -11.59
CA LEU A 355 1.44 -8.86 -12.00
C LEU A 355 1.81 -10.35 -11.94
N LYS A 356 3.09 -10.71 -12.03
CA LYS A 356 3.55 -12.11 -11.99
C LYS A 356 3.92 -12.58 -10.60
N GLN A 357 4.47 -11.69 -9.76
CA GLN A 357 5.18 -12.09 -8.55
C GLN A 357 4.55 -11.52 -7.27
N ALA A 358 3.82 -10.41 -7.34
CA ALA A 358 3.31 -9.71 -6.17
C ALA A 358 2.20 -10.49 -5.43
N ARG A 359 1.50 -11.41 -6.13
CA ARG A 359 0.52 -12.34 -5.55
C ARG A 359 1.05 -13.08 -4.33
N ALA A 360 2.30 -13.55 -4.38
CA ALA A 360 2.90 -14.35 -3.31
C ALA A 360 3.07 -13.57 -1.99
N PHE A 361 3.06 -12.24 -2.07
CA PHE A 361 3.28 -11.31 -0.96
C PHE A 361 2.00 -10.57 -0.55
N GLY A 362 0.84 -10.98 -1.08
CA GLY A 362 -0.44 -10.35 -0.78
C GLY A 362 -0.61 -8.95 -1.37
N PHE A 363 0.18 -8.56 -2.38
CA PHE A 363 0.09 -7.23 -2.99
C PHE A 363 -0.73 -7.29 -4.27
N GLY A 364 -1.92 -6.68 -4.25
CA GLY A 364 -2.86 -6.66 -5.35
C GLY A 364 -2.60 -5.50 -6.31
N VAL A 365 -2.91 -5.70 -7.59
CA VAL A 365 -2.77 -4.67 -8.63
C VAL A 365 -4.11 -4.54 -9.35
N VAL A 366 -4.67 -3.33 -9.37
CA VAL A 366 -5.92 -3.03 -10.04
C VAL A 366 -5.62 -2.07 -11.19
N LEU A 367 -5.69 -2.56 -12.41
CA LEU A 367 -5.44 -1.78 -13.61
C LEU A 367 -6.75 -1.38 -14.25
N THR A 368 -6.86 -0.12 -14.68
CA THR A 368 -8.07 0.32 -15.38
C THR A 368 -7.76 1.01 -16.70
N THR A 369 -8.66 0.88 -17.67
CA THR A 369 -8.51 1.56 -18.96
C THR A 369 -9.86 1.91 -19.56
N GLN A 370 -9.90 3.03 -20.29
CA GLN A 370 -11.01 3.36 -21.19
C GLN A 370 -10.73 2.91 -22.62
N ASN A 371 -9.48 2.56 -22.94
CA ASN A 371 -8.99 2.17 -24.25
C ASN A 371 -8.52 0.71 -24.21
N PRO A 372 -9.44 -0.27 -24.26
CA PRO A 372 -9.08 -1.68 -24.14
C PRO A 372 -8.23 -2.21 -25.28
N VAL A 373 -8.25 -1.59 -26.46
CA VAL A 373 -7.56 -2.14 -27.65
C VAL A 373 -6.04 -2.11 -27.53
N ASP A 374 -5.51 -1.09 -26.84
CA ASP A 374 -4.08 -0.79 -26.81
C ASP A 374 -3.43 -1.21 -25.47
N LEU A 375 -3.94 -2.30 -24.90
CA LEU A 375 -3.47 -2.89 -23.65
C LEU A 375 -2.79 -4.24 -23.90
N ASP A 376 -1.71 -4.54 -23.16
CA ASP A 376 -1.05 -5.85 -23.23
C ASP A 376 -1.83 -6.94 -22.50
N TYR A 377 -2.78 -7.56 -23.20
CA TYR A 377 -3.59 -8.66 -22.65
C TYR A 377 -2.78 -9.89 -22.25
N LYS A 378 -1.58 -10.11 -22.81
CA LYS A 378 -0.73 -11.24 -22.40
C LYS A 378 -0.19 -11.02 -21.00
N GLY A 379 0.14 -9.77 -20.65
CA GLY A 379 0.50 -9.42 -19.28
C GLY A 379 -0.68 -9.59 -18.32
N LEU A 380 -1.89 -9.27 -18.78
CA LEU A 380 -3.12 -9.32 -17.98
C LEU A 380 -3.71 -10.72 -17.77
N THR A 381 -3.19 -11.78 -18.37
CA THR A 381 -3.70 -13.14 -18.08
C THR A 381 -3.50 -13.53 -16.62
N ASN A 382 -2.53 -12.89 -15.94
CA ASN A 382 -2.31 -13.04 -14.50
C ASN A 382 -3.41 -12.37 -13.64
N ALA A 383 -4.29 -11.56 -14.23
CA ALA A 383 -5.40 -10.94 -13.52
C ALA A 383 -6.58 -11.91 -13.39
N GLY A 384 -6.88 -12.31 -12.15
CA GLY A 384 -7.95 -13.23 -11.81
C GLY A 384 -9.33 -12.58 -11.79
N THR A 385 -9.42 -11.26 -11.61
CA THR A 385 -10.69 -10.53 -11.62
C THR A 385 -10.80 -9.57 -12.81
N TRP A 386 -11.93 -9.60 -13.50
CA TRP A 386 -12.26 -8.74 -14.63
C TRP A 386 -13.61 -8.08 -14.41
N PHE A 387 -13.59 -6.75 -14.31
CA PHE A 387 -14.77 -5.91 -14.29
C PHE A 387 -14.97 -5.28 -15.67
N ILE A 388 -16.03 -5.68 -16.37
CA ILE A 388 -16.28 -5.22 -17.74
C ILE A 388 -17.56 -4.41 -17.75
N GLY A 389 -17.43 -3.11 -18.02
CA GLY A 389 -18.53 -2.19 -18.23
C GLY A 389 -18.92 -2.10 -19.70
N LYS A 390 -19.80 -1.14 -19.99
CA LYS A 390 -20.21 -0.82 -21.36
C LYS A 390 -19.00 -0.49 -22.26
N LEU A 391 -19.00 -0.99 -23.49
CA LEU A 391 -17.99 -0.71 -24.53
C LEU A 391 -18.62 0.05 -25.72
N GLN A 392 -17.85 0.90 -26.40
CA GLN A 392 -18.36 1.69 -27.53
C GLN A 392 -18.30 0.93 -28.86
N THR A 393 -17.17 0.27 -29.14
CA THR A 393 -16.89 -0.27 -30.48
C THR A 393 -16.82 -1.80 -30.47
N GLU A 394 -17.14 -2.41 -31.62
CA GLU A 394 -16.97 -3.86 -31.82
C GLU A 394 -15.52 -4.30 -31.65
N ARG A 395 -14.56 -3.43 -32.00
CA ARG A 395 -13.13 -3.70 -31.85
C ARG A 395 -12.72 -3.82 -30.38
N ASP A 396 -13.22 -2.92 -29.53
CA ASP A 396 -13.00 -2.95 -28.08
C ASP A 396 -13.52 -4.25 -27.49
N LYS A 397 -14.76 -4.62 -27.85
CA LYS A 397 -15.41 -5.84 -27.40
C LYS A 397 -14.64 -7.09 -27.81
N MET A 398 -14.23 -7.18 -29.08
CA MET A 398 -13.46 -8.32 -29.57
C MET A 398 -12.13 -8.48 -28.82
N ARG A 399 -11.46 -7.37 -28.49
CA ARG A 399 -10.22 -7.40 -27.71
C ARG A 399 -10.43 -7.88 -26.27
N VAL A 400 -11.46 -7.40 -25.60
CA VAL A 400 -11.81 -7.87 -24.25
C VAL A 400 -12.17 -9.35 -24.26
N LEU A 401 -12.94 -9.81 -25.26
CA LEU A 401 -13.29 -11.23 -25.41
C LEU A 401 -12.05 -12.12 -25.63
N GLU A 402 -11.09 -11.70 -26.47
CA GLU A 402 -9.81 -12.40 -26.65
C GLU A 402 -9.01 -12.50 -25.34
N GLY A 403 -9.01 -11.43 -24.54
CA GLY A 403 -8.38 -11.40 -23.22
C GLY A 403 -9.01 -12.38 -22.24
N LEU A 404 -10.34 -12.36 -22.11
CA LEU A 404 -11.09 -13.25 -21.24
C LEU A 404 -10.90 -14.74 -21.60
N GLU A 405 -10.94 -15.07 -22.89
CA GLU A 405 -10.70 -16.44 -23.35
C GLU A 405 -9.31 -16.94 -22.97
N SER A 406 -8.30 -16.07 -23.10
CA SER A 406 -6.92 -16.41 -22.75
C SER A 406 -6.77 -16.64 -21.25
N ALA A 407 -7.35 -15.75 -20.41
CA ALA A 407 -7.32 -15.88 -18.96
C ALA A 407 -8.08 -17.13 -18.47
N SER A 408 -9.25 -17.42 -19.04
CA SER A 408 -10.05 -18.60 -18.67
C SER A 408 -9.43 -19.92 -19.15
N ALA A 409 -8.74 -19.93 -20.30
CA ALA A 409 -8.03 -21.11 -20.77
C ALA A 409 -6.87 -21.50 -19.83
N GLU A 410 -6.17 -20.52 -19.24
CA GLU A 410 -5.14 -20.77 -18.22
C GLU A 410 -5.75 -21.25 -16.89
N ALA A 411 -6.95 -20.79 -16.54
CA ALA A 411 -7.67 -21.19 -15.33
C ALA A 411 -8.47 -22.51 -15.46
N GLY A 412 -8.55 -23.11 -16.67
CA GLY A 412 -9.26 -24.37 -16.91
C GLY A 412 -10.78 -24.27 -17.07
N GLY A 413 -11.33 -23.05 -17.25
CA GLY A 413 -12.75 -22.80 -17.42
C GLY A 413 -13.20 -22.78 -18.89
N ALA A 414 -14.39 -23.31 -19.19
CA ALA A 414 -15.01 -23.24 -20.51
C ALA A 414 -16.03 -22.08 -20.55
N LEU A 415 -15.62 -20.92 -21.08
CA LEU A 415 -16.53 -19.79 -21.32
C LEU A 415 -17.23 -19.91 -22.68
N ASP A 416 -18.55 -19.70 -22.73
CA ASP A 416 -19.26 -19.52 -24.01
C ASP A 416 -19.08 -18.09 -24.53
N ARG A 417 -18.17 -17.94 -25.51
CA ARG A 417 -17.89 -16.66 -26.18
C ARG A 417 -19.17 -15.98 -26.69
N ARG A 418 -20.15 -16.72 -27.21
CA ARG A 418 -21.36 -16.15 -27.81
C ARG A 418 -22.28 -15.56 -26.75
N GLU A 419 -22.32 -16.17 -25.58
CA GLU A 419 -23.09 -15.66 -24.44
C GLU A 419 -22.46 -14.39 -23.87
N LEU A 420 -21.13 -14.36 -23.72
CA LEU A 420 -20.39 -13.18 -23.28
C LEU A 420 -20.54 -12.00 -24.26
N ASP A 421 -20.43 -12.26 -25.56
CA ASP A 421 -20.63 -11.24 -26.60
C ASP A 421 -22.01 -10.56 -26.49
N ARG A 422 -23.07 -11.36 -26.31
CA ARG A 422 -24.44 -10.86 -26.10
C ARG A 422 -24.56 -10.07 -24.80
N THR A 423 -23.97 -10.59 -23.72
CA THR A 423 -24.02 -9.97 -22.39
C THR A 423 -23.33 -8.62 -22.38
N ILE A 424 -22.08 -8.54 -22.87
CA ILE A 424 -21.29 -7.30 -22.94
C ILE A 424 -22.02 -6.25 -23.80
N SER A 425 -22.65 -6.67 -24.90
CA SER A 425 -23.41 -5.78 -25.78
C SER A 425 -24.67 -5.20 -25.12
N ALA A 426 -25.22 -5.88 -24.10
CA ALA A 426 -26.42 -5.45 -23.37
C ALA A 426 -26.11 -4.59 -22.13
N LEU A 427 -24.84 -4.47 -21.74
CA LEU A 427 -24.43 -3.68 -20.57
C LEU A 427 -24.79 -2.19 -20.72
N ARG A 428 -25.22 -1.59 -19.61
CA ARG A 428 -25.56 -0.16 -19.51
C ARG A 428 -24.59 0.53 -18.54
N SER A 429 -24.74 1.84 -18.38
CA SER A 429 -23.96 2.58 -17.39
C SER A 429 -24.20 2.00 -15.99
N ARG A 430 -23.13 1.85 -15.21
CA ARG A 430 -23.09 1.26 -13.86
C ARG A 430 -23.45 -0.22 -13.76
N ILE A 431 -23.65 -0.90 -14.89
CA ILE A 431 -23.88 -2.33 -14.92
C ILE A 431 -22.62 -2.99 -15.47
N PHE A 432 -22.09 -3.94 -14.70
CA PHE A 432 -20.83 -4.60 -15.00
C PHE A 432 -21.03 -6.11 -15.05
N LEU A 433 -20.25 -6.72 -15.94
CA LEU A 433 -19.95 -8.14 -15.88
C LEU A 433 -18.72 -8.32 -14.99
N LEU A 434 -18.87 -9.05 -13.89
CA LEU A 434 -17.79 -9.53 -13.04
C LEU A 434 -17.44 -10.95 -13.49
N HIS A 435 -16.23 -11.13 -14.01
CA HIS A 435 -15.65 -12.44 -14.21
C HIS A 435 -14.49 -12.62 -13.22
N ASN A 436 -14.58 -13.64 -12.38
CA ASN A 436 -13.59 -13.94 -11.36
C ASN A 436 -13.18 -15.41 -11.49
N VAL A 437 -11.88 -15.69 -11.59
CA VAL A 437 -11.34 -17.05 -11.76
C VAL A 437 -11.56 -17.95 -10.54
N HIS A 438 -11.86 -17.35 -9.38
CA HIS A 438 -12.16 -18.08 -8.15
C HIS A 438 -13.65 -18.44 -8.02
N GLU A 439 -14.48 -17.99 -8.97
CA GLU A 439 -15.93 -18.22 -9.01
C GLU A 439 -16.33 -19.09 -10.22
N ASP A 440 -17.37 -19.90 -10.06
CA ASP A 440 -17.79 -20.86 -11.10
C ASP A 440 -18.37 -20.19 -12.35
N HIS A 441 -18.98 -19.02 -12.19
CA HIS A 441 -19.69 -18.33 -13.27
C HIS A 441 -19.57 -16.80 -13.14
N PRO A 442 -19.56 -16.07 -14.28
CA PRO A 442 -19.55 -14.63 -14.25
C PRO A 442 -20.90 -14.09 -13.76
N VAL A 443 -20.85 -12.98 -13.02
CA VAL A 443 -22.03 -12.35 -12.41
C VAL A 443 -22.25 -10.97 -13.03
N ILE A 444 -23.52 -10.63 -13.27
CA ILE A 444 -23.88 -9.29 -13.74
C ILE A 444 -24.43 -8.52 -12.56
N PHE A 445 -23.91 -7.32 -12.33
CA PHE A 445 -24.29 -6.54 -11.18
C PHE A 445 -24.39 -5.05 -11.49
N HIS A 446 -25.19 -4.36 -10.69
CA HIS A 446 -25.31 -2.92 -10.67
C HIS A 446 -24.52 -2.40 -9.48
N THR A 447 -23.64 -1.42 -9.71
CA THR A 447 -22.76 -0.92 -8.65
C THR A 447 -23.54 -0.15 -7.60
N ARG A 448 -23.10 -0.26 -6.35
CA ARG A 448 -23.66 0.55 -5.26
C ARG A 448 -23.43 2.05 -5.50
N TRP A 449 -24.06 2.88 -4.68
CA TRP A 449 -23.77 4.32 -4.66
C TRP A 449 -22.48 4.57 -3.88
N ALA A 450 -21.53 5.34 -4.44
CA ALA A 450 -20.29 5.69 -3.75
C ALA A 450 -20.57 6.60 -2.55
N MET A 451 -19.85 6.39 -1.45
CA MET A 451 -19.92 7.27 -0.27
C MET A 451 -19.26 8.63 -0.55
N SER A 452 -18.22 8.62 -1.37
CA SER A 452 -17.49 9.81 -1.83
C SER A 452 -18.30 10.60 -2.86
N TYR A 453 -18.17 11.92 -2.84
CA TYR A 453 -18.81 12.78 -3.83
C TYR A 453 -18.05 12.77 -5.16
N LEU A 454 -18.56 11.98 -6.12
CA LEU A 454 -17.99 11.85 -7.47
C LEU A 454 -18.32 13.06 -8.36
N ARG A 455 -17.62 14.18 -8.15
CA ARG A 455 -17.82 15.40 -8.95
C ARG A 455 -17.11 15.41 -10.30
N GLY A 456 -16.25 14.42 -10.55
CA GLY A 456 -15.33 14.37 -11.69
C GLY A 456 -13.96 14.97 -11.36
N PRO A 457 -13.09 15.21 -12.35
CA PRO A 457 -11.68 15.47 -12.08
C PRO A 457 -11.46 16.85 -11.44
N LEU A 458 -10.71 16.90 -10.34
CA LEU A 458 -10.33 18.15 -9.69
C LEU A 458 -9.20 18.85 -10.45
N THR A 459 -9.25 20.18 -10.50
CA THR A 459 -8.15 20.99 -11.02
C THR A 459 -7.03 21.09 -9.98
N ARG A 460 -5.81 21.41 -10.42
CA ARG A 460 -4.67 21.64 -9.52
C ARG A 460 -4.95 22.69 -8.43
N THR A 461 -5.72 23.74 -8.74
CA THR A 461 -6.09 24.77 -7.76
C THR A 461 -7.05 24.20 -6.71
N GLN A 462 -8.04 23.41 -7.13
CA GLN A 462 -8.96 22.74 -6.21
C GLN A 462 -8.26 21.70 -5.34
N VAL A 463 -7.25 20.98 -5.87
CA VAL A 463 -6.41 20.09 -5.07
C VAL A 463 -5.67 20.88 -3.98
N ARG A 464 -5.17 22.09 -4.29
CA ARG A 464 -4.55 22.97 -3.29
C ARG A 464 -5.51 23.43 -2.21
N GLU A 465 -6.73 23.77 -2.59
CA GLU A 465 -7.78 24.13 -1.63
C GLU A 465 -8.15 22.93 -0.73
N LEU A 466 -8.26 21.75 -1.32
CA LEU A 466 -8.59 20.51 -0.62
C LEU A 466 -7.50 20.05 0.35
N MET A 467 -6.22 20.27 -0.01
CA MET A 467 -5.06 19.85 0.78
C MET A 467 -4.53 20.93 1.73
N ALA A 468 -5.15 22.12 1.79
CA ALA A 468 -4.63 23.26 2.52
C ALA A 468 -4.43 22.99 4.03
N GLU A 469 -5.38 22.30 4.67
CA GLU A 469 -5.29 21.95 6.09
C GLU A 469 -4.17 20.93 6.34
N THR A 470 -4.10 19.87 5.54
CA THR A 470 -3.05 18.84 5.64
C THR A 470 -1.65 19.39 5.38
N GLN A 471 -1.51 20.33 4.44
CA GLN A 471 -0.23 21.00 4.18
C GLN A 471 0.20 21.91 5.34
N ALA A 472 -0.76 22.56 6.02
CA ALA A 472 -0.46 23.38 7.20
C ALA A 472 0.03 22.52 8.38
N GLU A 473 -0.48 21.31 8.52
CA GLU A 473 -0.03 20.32 9.51
C GLU A 473 1.34 19.71 9.15
N ALA A 474 1.66 19.59 7.86
CA ALA A 474 2.87 18.93 7.37
C ALA A 474 4.12 19.83 7.26
N ALA A 475 4.01 21.14 7.50
CA ALA A 475 5.12 22.08 7.35
C ALA A 475 6.22 21.88 8.43
N PRO A 476 7.47 21.49 8.07
CA PRO A 476 8.56 21.37 9.03
C PRO A 476 9.17 22.75 9.35
N ASP A 477 9.42 23.01 10.62
CA ASP A 477 10.18 24.15 11.13
C ASP A 477 11.68 23.89 10.89
N ALA A 478 12.27 24.41 9.80
CA ALA A 478 13.70 24.23 9.49
C ALA A 478 14.37 25.50 8.91
N PRO A 479 15.48 26.00 9.52
CA PRO A 479 16.15 27.24 9.11
C PRO A 479 17.18 27.06 7.97
N ARG A 480 17.19 27.99 7.01
CA ARG A 480 18.07 28.01 5.81
C ARG A 480 19.43 28.69 6.07
N PRO A 481 20.56 28.16 5.58
CA PRO A 481 21.87 28.83 5.66
C PRO A 481 22.21 29.62 4.38
N THR A 482 22.86 30.78 4.55
CA THR A 482 23.37 31.64 3.46
C THR A 482 24.91 31.63 3.40
N VAL A 483 25.44 31.51 2.19
CA VAL A 483 26.88 31.43 1.84
C VAL A 483 27.51 32.82 1.68
N ARG A 484 28.78 33.03 2.12
CA ARG A 484 29.72 34.00 1.51
C ARG A 484 31.22 33.77 1.85
N ARG A 485 32.06 34.26 0.92
CA ARG A 485 33.47 33.96 0.54
C ARG A 485 34.60 34.36 1.52
N ASP A 486 35.72 33.66 1.34
CA ASP A 486 37.01 33.67 2.06
C ASP A 486 37.91 34.91 1.86
N VAL A 487 38.79 35.17 2.86
CA VAL A 487 40.10 35.86 2.73
C VAL A 487 41.11 35.29 3.76
N GLU A 488 42.31 34.97 3.28
CA GLU A 488 43.61 34.64 3.94
C GLU A 488 44.07 35.66 5.01
N ALA A 489 45.04 35.49 5.93
CA ALA A 489 45.90 34.41 6.47
C ALA A 489 46.66 34.99 7.71
N ALA A 490 47.14 34.16 8.65
CA ALA A 490 48.39 34.31 9.45
C ALA A 490 48.46 33.27 10.60
N VAL A 491 49.68 32.82 10.94
CA VAL A 491 50.00 31.70 11.86
C VAL A 491 50.41 32.20 13.26
N PRO A 492 49.89 31.63 14.38
CA PRO A 492 50.45 31.86 15.73
C PRO A 492 50.96 30.60 16.47
N ARG A 493 51.11 30.67 17.80
CA ARG A 493 52.07 29.97 18.69
C ARG A 493 51.36 29.27 19.88
N ALA A 494 51.80 28.06 20.26
CA ALA A 494 51.16 27.12 21.22
C ALA A 494 50.80 27.65 22.65
N PRO A 495 49.68 27.18 23.28
CA PRO A 495 49.17 27.63 24.60
C PRO A 495 49.84 26.99 25.85
N ASP A 496 49.73 27.65 27.01
CA ASP A 496 50.25 27.19 28.31
C ASP A 496 49.51 25.93 28.84
N GLY A 497 50.26 24.95 29.39
CA GLY A 497 49.72 23.72 29.97
C GLY A 497 49.71 22.50 29.04
N TYR A 498 50.07 22.70 27.77
CA TYR A 498 50.12 21.65 26.76
C TYR A 498 51.55 21.47 26.22
N THR A 499 51.94 20.22 25.95
CA THR A 499 53.28 19.87 25.44
C THR A 499 53.22 19.32 24.03
N GLY A 500 54.25 19.56 23.20
CA GLY A 500 54.34 19.02 21.84
C GLY A 500 54.79 17.56 21.76
N ALA A 501 54.98 16.89 22.89
CA ALA A 501 55.30 15.47 22.97
C ALA A 501 54.17 14.74 23.72
N ALA A 502 53.77 13.57 23.21
CA ALA A 502 52.77 12.73 23.84
C ALA A 502 53.27 12.26 25.23
N PRO A 503 52.39 12.21 26.25
CA PRO A 503 52.76 11.79 27.60
C PRO A 503 53.18 10.32 27.61
N SER A 504 54.32 9.99 28.24
CA SER A 504 54.79 8.60 28.34
C SER A 504 54.08 7.86 29.47
N LEU A 505 53.17 6.96 29.10
CA LEU A 505 52.46 6.06 30.02
C LEU A 505 53.23 4.75 30.23
N SER A 506 52.83 4.01 31.26
CA SER A 506 53.35 2.65 31.50
C SER A 506 52.94 1.73 30.33
N PRO A 507 53.78 0.77 29.90
CA PRO A 507 53.43 -0.19 28.85
C PRO A 507 52.17 -1.03 29.16
N ASP A 508 51.75 -1.09 30.42
CA ASP A 508 50.57 -1.82 30.88
C ASP A 508 49.25 -1.01 30.72
N VAL A 509 49.31 0.20 30.15
CA VAL A 509 48.17 1.09 29.89
C VAL A 509 48.04 1.29 28.38
N SER A 510 46.90 0.90 27.80
CA SER A 510 46.62 1.13 26.38
C SER A 510 46.40 2.61 26.13
N GLN A 511 47.19 3.21 25.25
CA GLN A 511 47.05 4.59 24.83
C GLN A 511 46.60 4.61 23.37
N VAL A 512 45.46 5.23 23.13
CA VAL A 512 44.86 5.39 21.80
C VAL A 512 44.49 6.84 21.56
N PHE A 513 44.38 7.23 20.29
CA PHE A 513 43.99 8.57 19.87
C PHE A 513 42.67 8.52 19.10
N LEU A 514 41.75 9.41 19.45
CA LEU A 514 40.47 9.54 18.75
C LEU A 514 40.67 10.18 17.37
N PRO A 515 40.04 9.66 16.31
CA PRO A 515 40.20 10.21 14.98
C PRO A 515 39.56 11.60 14.85
N LEU A 516 40.17 12.45 14.02
CA LEU A 516 39.73 13.83 13.83
C LEU A 516 38.48 13.90 12.92
N ARG A 517 37.29 13.71 13.50
CA ARG A 517 36.01 13.72 12.77
C ARG A 517 35.45 15.13 12.49
N VAL A 518 35.98 16.16 13.16
CA VAL A 518 35.53 17.55 13.03
C VAL A 518 36.58 18.37 12.30
N THR A 519 36.23 18.87 11.11
CA THR A 519 37.11 19.77 10.38
C THR A 519 37.32 21.08 11.16
N ARG A 520 38.51 21.68 11.04
CA ARG A 520 38.83 22.98 11.70
C ARG A 520 37.75 24.04 11.46
N LYS A 521 37.20 24.08 10.24
CA LYS A 521 36.13 25.01 9.84
C LYS A 521 34.83 24.81 10.65
N ARG A 522 34.46 23.54 10.91
CA ARG A 522 33.28 23.17 11.70
C ARG A 522 33.46 23.50 13.18
N ALA A 523 34.63 23.20 13.77
CA ALA A 523 34.94 23.52 15.17
C ALA A 523 34.84 25.04 15.43
N VAL A 524 35.41 25.87 14.55
CA VAL A 524 35.34 27.33 14.68
C VAL A 524 33.93 27.87 14.54
N SER A 525 33.13 27.28 13.63
CA SER A 525 31.73 27.65 13.44
C SER A 525 30.88 27.33 14.67
N GLN A 526 31.17 26.24 15.37
CA GLN A 526 30.49 25.85 16.59
C GLN A 526 30.77 26.83 17.74
N VAL A 527 32.03 27.20 17.97
CA VAL A 527 32.40 28.22 18.96
C VAL A 527 31.78 29.59 18.65
N ALA A 528 31.70 29.97 17.37
CA ALA A 528 31.02 31.21 16.96
C ALA A 528 29.51 31.18 17.27
N LYS A 529 28.89 30.01 17.13
CA LYS A 529 27.48 29.79 17.48
C LYS A 529 27.24 29.88 18.99
N GLU A 530 28.09 29.23 19.79
CA GLU A 530 28.01 29.25 21.26
C GLU A 530 28.19 30.65 21.84
N LEU A 531 29.08 31.45 21.25
CA LEU A 531 29.34 32.83 21.68
C LEU A 531 28.35 33.86 21.08
N GLY A 532 27.45 33.42 20.18
CA GLY A 532 26.45 34.28 19.52
C GLY A 532 27.05 35.43 18.69
N LYS A 533 28.31 35.33 18.30
CA LYS A 533 29.08 36.38 17.62
C LYS A 533 30.02 35.77 16.60
N SER A 534 30.37 36.53 15.56
CA SER A 534 31.37 36.08 14.59
C SER A 534 32.74 36.00 15.28
N VAL A 535 33.26 34.78 15.41
CA VAL A 535 34.59 34.51 15.94
C VAL A 535 35.53 34.26 14.76
N LYS A 536 36.55 35.10 14.62
CA LYS A 536 37.69 34.82 13.72
C LYS A 536 38.84 34.31 14.56
N PRO A 537 39.14 33.01 14.55
CA PRO A 537 40.26 32.46 15.30
C PRO A 537 41.56 33.01 14.74
N THR A 538 42.42 33.54 15.61
CA THR A 538 43.77 33.98 15.24
C THR A 538 44.69 32.79 15.01
N GLU A 539 44.50 31.71 15.78
CA GLU A 539 45.20 30.43 15.70
C GLU A 539 44.21 29.29 15.86
N THR A 540 44.50 28.14 15.25
CA THR A 540 43.82 26.87 15.56
C THR A 540 44.88 25.80 15.76
N THR A 541 44.95 25.26 16.97
CA THR A 541 45.87 24.18 17.33
C THR A 541 45.04 22.96 17.72
N LEU A 542 45.48 21.78 17.30
CA LEU A 542 44.88 20.53 17.74
C LEU A 542 45.41 20.18 19.12
N ILE A 543 44.51 19.87 20.04
CA ILE A 543 44.84 19.49 21.41
C ILE A 543 44.21 18.13 21.69
N TYR A 544 45.01 17.19 22.19
CA TYR A 544 44.54 15.96 22.78
C TYR A 544 44.44 16.12 24.30
N GLU A 545 43.26 15.87 24.85
CA GLU A 545 43.02 15.83 26.28
C GLU A 545 42.91 14.37 26.77
N PRO A 546 43.45 14.05 27.96
CA PRO A 546 43.44 12.70 28.49
C PRO A 546 42.07 12.33 29.07
N SER A 547 41.31 11.54 28.31
CA SER A 547 39.99 11.03 28.70
C SER A 547 40.04 9.52 28.92
N LEU A 548 39.07 8.98 29.67
CA LEU A 548 38.87 7.53 29.77
C LEU A 548 37.81 7.10 28.75
N LEU A 549 38.22 6.26 27.80
CA LEU A 549 37.32 5.60 26.86
C LEU A 549 37.04 4.19 27.37
N ALA A 550 35.77 3.83 27.47
CA ALA A 550 35.36 2.46 27.74
C ALA A 550 34.52 1.95 26.57
N LEU A 551 34.96 0.84 25.98
CA LEU A 551 34.24 0.15 24.91
C LEU A 551 33.76 -1.20 25.44
N GLY A 552 32.56 -1.61 25.08
CA GLY A 552 32.04 -2.91 25.47
C GLY A 552 31.01 -3.40 24.50
N SER A 553 30.86 -4.72 24.41
CA SER A 553 29.84 -5.36 23.59
C SER A 553 28.93 -6.19 24.49
N VAL A 554 27.63 -6.07 24.29
CA VAL A 554 26.61 -6.77 25.05
C VAL A 554 25.80 -7.66 24.12
N ASP A 555 25.93 -8.97 24.29
CA ASP A 555 25.17 -9.97 23.56
C ASP A 555 23.82 -10.24 24.26
N PHE A 556 22.74 -10.14 23.51
CA PHE A 556 21.38 -10.46 23.94
C PHE A 556 20.93 -11.77 23.30
N VAL A 557 20.92 -12.86 24.10
CA VAL A 557 20.60 -14.20 23.59
C VAL A 557 19.40 -14.81 24.30
N ASP A 558 18.25 -14.83 23.63
CA ASP A 558 17.03 -15.52 24.04
C ASP A 558 16.61 -16.58 23.00
N ARG A 559 17.01 -17.83 23.26
CA ARG A 559 16.70 -18.97 22.38
C ARG A 559 15.22 -19.28 22.24
N LYS A 560 14.39 -18.89 23.23
CA LYS A 560 12.95 -19.17 23.19
C LYS A 560 12.28 -18.27 22.16
N HIS A 561 12.74 -17.02 22.05
CA HIS A 561 12.18 -16.01 21.15
C HIS A 561 13.09 -15.72 19.94
N LYS A 562 14.13 -16.56 19.72
CA LYS A 562 15.08 -16.49 18.61
C LYS A 562 15.83 -15.15 18.51
N VAL A 563 16.17 -14.57 19.66
CA VAL A 563 16.97 -13.35 19.75
C VAL A 563 18.43 -13.75 19.89
N ASP A 564 19.27 -13.24 19.00
CA ASP A 564 20.73 -13.34 19.00
C ASP A 564 21.26 -12.06 18.36
N ASP A 565 21.47 -11.04 19.18
CA ASP A 565 21.88 -9.71 18.74
C ASP A 565 22.94 -9.13 19.68
N SER A 566 23.80 -8.25 19.17
CA SER A 566 24.92 -7.66 19.90
C SER A 566 24.85 -6.14 19.81
N LYS A 567 24.99 -5.47 20.96
CA LYS A 567 25.05 -4.01 21.03
C LYS A 567 26.41 -3.57 21.51
N ASP A 568 27.08 -2.77 20.70
CA ASP A 568 28.33 -2.11 21.09
C ASP A 568 28.01 -0.79 21.82
N VAL A 569 28.73 -0.57 22.91
CA VAL A 569 28.56 0.56 23.81
C VAL A 569 29.90 1.22 24.03
N GLY A 570 30.05 2.45 23.53
CA GLY A 570 31.18 3.31 23.81
C GLY A 570 30.80 4.45 24.75
N LEU A 571 31.54 4.61 25.85
CA LEU A 571 31.39 5.72 26.79
C LEU A 571 32.73 6.46 26.95
N LEU A 572 32.67 7.79 26.89
CA LEU A 572 33.81 8.68 27.09
C LEU A 572 33.61 9.48 28.38
N ILE A 573 34.58 9.42 29.27
CA ILE A 573 34.61 10.23 30.48
C ILE A 573 35.65 11.33 30.30
N GLN A 574 35.17 12.56 30.34
CA GLN A 574 35.99 13.75 30.17
C GLN A 574 36.99 13.90 31.33
N PRO A 575 38.13 14.58 31.11
CA PRO A 575 39.18 14.72 32.12
C PRO A 575 38.69 15.39 33.42
N GLY A 576 37.73 16.32 33.31
CA GLY A 576 37.16 17.04 34.45
C GLY A 576 36.25 16.20 35.36
N ASP A 577 35.75 15.09 34.85
CA ASP A 577 34.77 14.22 35.52
C ASP A 577 35.39 12.94 36.09
N LEU A 578 36.70 12.77 35.91
CA LEU A 578 37.49 11.71 36.53
C LEU A 578 37.55 11.90 38.05
N ARG A 579 36.69 11.18 38.78
CA ARG A 579 36.67 11.11 40.24
C ARG A 579 37.06 9.72 40.73
N PRO A 580 37.38 9.54 42.03
CA PRO A 580 37.72 8.23 42.59
C PRO A 580 36.62 7.16 42.44
N ALA A 581 35.37 7.56 42.22
CA ALA A 581 34.27 6.71 41.81
C ALA A 581 33.66 7.32 40.54
N VAL A 582 33.67 6.57 39.45
CA VAL A 582 33.17 7.00 38.14
C VAL A 582 31.67 6.71 38.07
N SER A 583 30.88 7.70 37.65
CA SER A 583 29.47 7.52 37.32
C SER A 583 29.36 7.22 35.83
N TRP A 584 29.06 5.97 35.47
CA TRP A 584 28.91 5.56 34.07
C TRP A 584 27.62 6.12 33.44
N GLU A 585 26.62 6.48 34.25
CA GLU A 585 25.37 7.12 33.80
C GLU A 585 25.59 8.55 33.25
N ASP A 586 26.62 9.24 33.75
CA ASP A 586 26.94 10.63 33.39
C ASP A 586 28.00 10.72 32.26
N ALA A 587 28.46 9.59 31.73
CA ALA A 587 29.49 9.56 30.69
C ALA A 587 28.92 9.94 29.31
N ASP A 588 29.76 10.56 28.47
CA ASP A 588 29.36 10.95 27.12
C ASP A 588 29.28 9.70 26.22
N PRO A 589 28.14 9.41 25.58
CA PRO A 589 28.05 8.30 24.63
C PRO A 589 28.91 8.58 23.39
N LEU A 590 29.63 7.56 22.93
CA LEU A 590 30.54 7.65 21.80
C LEU A 590 30.31 6.49 20.82
N GLU A 591 29.91 6.81 19.60
CA GLU A 591 29.79 5.85 18.49
C GLU A 591 31.14 5.66 17.80
N LEU A 592 31.94 4.73 18.32
CA LEU A 592 33.24 4.32 17.78
C LEU A 592 33.48 2.84 18.00
N ASP A 593 34.00 2.19 16.97
CA ASP A 593 34.54 0.84 17.07
C ASP A 593 36.03 0.89 17.40
N VAL A 594 36.56 -0.22 17.94
CA VAL A 594 38.00 -0.35 18.24
C VAL A 594 38.86 -0.12 16.99
N GLU A 595 38.35 -0.47 15.81
CA GLU A 595 39.03 -0.29 14.52
C GLU A 595 39.14 1.18 14.08
N ASP A 596 38.30 2.08 14.61
CA ASP A 596 38.35 3.51 14.32
C ASP A 596 39.46 4.24 15.11
N LEU A 597 40.02 3.60 16.14
CA LEU A 597 41.03 4.18 17.02
C LEU A 597 42.41 4.23 16.35
N GLN A 598 43.13 5.32 16.58
CA GLN A 598 44.48 5.50 16.04
C GLN A 598 45.54 5.16 17.11
N GLU A 599 46.56 4.37 16.73
CA GLU A 599 47.72 4.11 17.60
C GLU A 599 48.70 5.29 17.65
N GLU A 600 48.71 6.11 16.61
CA GLU A 600 49.57 7.30 16.50
C GLU A 600 48.72 8.58 16.52
N SER A 601 49.22 9.61 17.20
CA SER A 601 48.58 10.93 17.23
C SER A 601 48.74 11.67 15.90
N GLU A 602 47.76 12.50 15.57
CA GLU A 602 47.87 13.45 14.45
C GLU A 602 49.11 14.36 14.54
N PRO A 603 49.78 14.68 13.42
CA PRO A 603 50.96 15.55 13.41
C PRO A 603 50.68 16.94 13.97
N GLU A 604 51.68 17.54 14.64
CA GLU A 604 51.63 18.91 15.20
C GLU A 604 50.57 19.13 16.31
N ALA A 605 50.04 18.06 16.91
CA ALA A 605 49.14 18.14 18.06
C ALA A 605 49.88 18.49 19.36
N LEU A 606 49.16 19.12 20.29
CA LEU A 606 49.61 19.35 21.67
C LEU A 606 48.85 18.43 22.64
N PHE A 607 49.48 18.07 23.74
CA PHE A 607 48.94 17.10 24.70
C PHE A 607 48.77 17.69 26.09
N GLY A 608 47.62 17.42 26.73
CA GLY A 608 47.35 17.77 28.12
C GLY A 608 48.04 16.84 29.12
N ALA A 609 48.12 17.27 30.39
CA ALA A 609 48.72 16.47 31.46
C ALA A 609 47.79 15.32 31.90
N VAL A 610 48.29 14.09 31.91
CA VAL A 610 47.51 12.90 32.29
C VAL A 610 47.24 12.87 33.80
N PRO A 611 45.96 12.79 34.23
CA PRO A 611 45.59 12.61 35.64
C PRO A 611 46.19 11.33 36.25
N SER A 612 46.48 11.36 37.55
CA SER A 612 47.08 10.23 38.29
C SER A 612 46.14 9.01 38.43
N GLU A 613 44.88 9.22 38.09
CA GLU A 613 43.79 8.26 38.08
C GLU A 613 43.87 7.33 36.85
N LEU A 614 44.40 7.83 35.72
CA LEU A 614 44.53 7.11 34.44
C LEU A 614 45.91 6.46 34.24
N SER A 615 46.86 6.69 35.15
CA SER A 615 48.26 6.28 34.95
C SER A 615 48.61 4.89 35.51
N THR A 616 47.67 4.15 36.09
CA THR A 616 47.92 2.85 36.76
C THR A 616 47.00 1.73 36.27
N ALA A 617 47.59 0.66 35.73
CA ALA A 617 46.86 -0.49 35.19
C ALA A 617 45.92 -1.21 36.19
N SER A 618 46.23 -1.20 37.49
CA SER A 618 45.37 -1.82 38.52
C SER A 618 44.05 -1.07 38.73
N LYS A 619 44.04 0.26 38.55
CA LYS A 619 42.83 1.09 38.66
C LYS A 619 41.96 0.93 37.41
N LEU A 620 42.56 0.90 36.22
CA LEU A 620 41.83 0.66 34.96
C LEU A 620 41.13 -0.70 34.96
N LYS A 621 41.77 -1.76 35.49
CA LYS A 621 41.12 -3.07 35.67
C LYS A 621 39.93 -3.05 36.63
N ALA A 622 39.96 -2.20 37.67
CA ALA A 622 38.82 -2.03 38.57
C ALA A 622 37.66 -1.31 37.86
N LEU A 623 37.97 -0.25 37.11
CA LEU A 623 37.01 0.49 36.29
C LEU A 623 36.38 -0.39 35.20
N ALA A 624 37.16 -1.27 34.55
CA ALA A 624 36.65 -2.22 33.57
C ALA A 624 35.64 -3.20 34.16
N LYS A 625 35.90 -3.65 35.39
CA LYS A 625 34.95 -4.50 36.11
C LYS A 625 33.68 -3.75 36.51
N GLU A 626 33.79 -2.47 36.89
CA GLU A 626 32.64 -1.62 37.21
C GLU A 626 31.80 -1.33 35.95
N PHE A 627 32.43 -1.00 34.83
CA PHE A 627 31.78 -0.82 33.54
C PHE A 627 31.05 -2.09 33.07
N GLY A 628 31.68 -3.27 33.20
CA GLY A 628 31.02 -4.53 32.89
C GLY A 628 29.80 -4.84 33.78
N ASN A 629 29.80 -4.40 35.05
CA ASN A 629 28.60 -4.50 35.90
C ASN A 629 27.53 -3.50 35.47
N TYR A 630 27.92 -2.27 35.13
CA TYR A 630 27.02 -1.25 34.60
C TYR A 630 26.30 -1.73 33.33
N LEU A 631 27.03 -2.26 32.34
CA LEU A 631 26.44 -2.83 31.14
C LEU A 631 25.48 -3.98 31.46
N TYR A 632 25.82 -4.85 32.41
CA TYR A 632 24.92 -5.94 32.83
C TYR A 632 23.64 -5.44 33.52
N ASP A 633 23.74 -4.41 34.35
CA ASP A 633 22.65 -3.90 35.17
C ASP A 633 21.71 -2.96 34.39
N GLU A 634 22.24 -2.13 33.48
CA GLU A 634 21.46 -1.11 32.76
C GLU A 634 21.09 -1.51 31.33
N GLU A 635 21.93 -2.24 30.59
CA GLU A 635 21.64 -2.54 29.19
C GLU A 635 20.50 -3.56 29.04
N ARG A 636 19.52 -3.21 28.21
CA ARG A 636 18.33 -4.02 27.91
C ARG A 636 18.04 -3.92 26.42
N LEU A 637 17.75 -5.05 25.80
CA LEU A 637 17.18 -5.07 24.46
C LEU A 637 15.66 -5.12 24.59
N ASN A 638 15.01 -3.99 24.32
CA ASN A 638 13.56 -3.87 24.36
C ASN A 638 12.98 -4.35 23.03
N LEU A 639 12.17 -5.40 23.08
CA LEU A 639 11.39 -5.90 21.96
C LEU A 639 9.92 -5.58 22.20
N TYR A 640 9.14 -5.46 21.13
CA TYR A 640 7.70 -5.39 21.21
C TYR A 640 7.11 -6.80 21.14
N HIS A 641 6.00 -7.04 21.83
CA HIS A 641 5.38 -8.35 21.93
C HIS A 641 3.85 -8.23 21.90
N ASN A 642 3.22 -9.06 21.08
CA ASN A 642 1.79 -9.25 21.08
C ASN A 642 1.45 -10.61 21.74
N PRO A 643 0.84 -10.63 22.94
CA PRO A 643 0.61 -11.87 23.70
C PRO A 643 -0.39 -12.81 23.03
N THR A 644 -1.39 -12.24 22.36
CA THR A 644 -2.46 -13.00 21.71
C THR A 644 -1.93 -13.77 20.49
N LEU A 645 -1.12 -13.11 19.65
CA LEU A 645 -0.45 -13.73 18.49
C LEU A 645 0.84 -14.48 18.83
N LYS A 646 1.41 -14.24 20.02
CA LYS A 646 2.75 -14.69 20.43
C LYS A 646 3.83 -14.22 19.45
N LEU A 647 3.65 -13.01 18.89
CA LEU A 647 4.55 -12.37 17.95
C LEU A 647 5.54 -11.48 18.72
N TYR A 648 6.81 -11.50 18.33
CA TYR A 648 7.87 -10.66 18.90
C TYR A 648 8.50 -9.82 17.79
N SER A 649 8.91 -8.60 18.12
CA SER A 649 9.64 -7.74 17.19
C SER A 649 11.05 -8.27 16.95
N GLU A 650 11.60 -7.90 15.80
CA GLU A 650 13.03 -8.10 15.54
C GLU A 650 13.86 -7.06 16.32
N PRO A 651 15.13 -7.36 16.64
CA PRO A 651 16.02 -6.38 17.26
C PRO A 651 16.18 -5.15 16.35
N GLY A 652 16.01 -3.95 16.90
CA GLY A 652 16.07 -2.69 16.16
C GLY A 652 14.84 -2.36 15.31
N GLU A 653 13.82 -3.24 15.27
CA GLU A 653 12.57 -2.99 14.54
C GLU A 653 11.81 -1.81 15.17
N LEU A 654 11.33 -0.89 14.32
CA LEU A 654 10.56 0.24 14.78
C LEU A 654 9.16 -0.20 15.26
N GLU A 655 8.61 0.47 16.27
CA GLU A 655 7.27 0.14 16.80
C GLU A 655 6.20 0.12 15.70
N LYS A 656 6.30 1.04 14.74
CA LYS A 656 5.40 1.12 13.58
C LYS A 656 5.45 -0.14 12.70
N GLU A 657 6.64 -0.70 12.48
CA GLU A 657 6.85 -1.86 11.60
C GLU A 657 6.31 -3.12 12.28
N PHE A 658 6.54 -3.24 13.59
CA PHE A 658 5.94 -4.28 14.39
C PHE A 658 4.41 -4.20 14.41
N LYS A 659 3.82 -3.01 14.59
CA LYS A 659 2.37 -2.78 14.49
C LYS A 659 1.80 -3.24 13.16
N ILE A 660 2.44 -2.91 12.05
CA ILE A 660 2.01 -3.33 10.71
C ILE A 660 2.04 -4.86 10.59
N ARG A 661 3.08 -5.52 11.09
CA ARG A 661 3.15 -7.00 11.10
C ARG A 661 2.10 -7.63 11.99
N VAL A 662 1.81 -7.05 13.15
CA VAL A 662 0.72 -7.48 14.04
C VAL A 662 -0.62 -7.38 13.31
N GLN A 663 -0.94 -6.23 12.70
CA GLN A 663 -2.17 -6.04 11.92
C GLN A 663 -2.30 -7.07 10.79
N GLN A 664 -1.21 -7.35 10.07
CA GLN A 664 -1.20 -8.37 9.02
C GLN A 664 -1.49 -9.77 9.58
N ALA A 665 -0.82 -10.16 10.67
CA ALA A 665 -1.04 -11.46 11.31
C ALA A 665 -2.46 -11.61 11.89
N VAL A 666 -3.03 -10.52 12.41
CA VAL A 666 -4.43 -10.46 12.84
C VAL A 666 -5.37 -10.73 11.66
N ARG A 667 -5.15 -10.09 10.49
CA ARG A 667 -5.97 -10.33 9.30
C ARG A 667 -5.89 -11.78 8.84
N GLU A 668 -4.69 -12.35 8.77
CA GLU A 668 -4.50 -13.75 8.39
C GLU A 668 -5.21 -14.72 9.35
N GLY A 669 -5.09 -14.48 10.66
CA GLY A 669 -5.77 -15.27 11.69
C GLY A 669 -7.29 -15.16 11.61
N ARG A 670 -7.79 -13.93 11.44
CA ARG A 670 -9.20 -13.61 11.25
C ARG A 670 -9.77 -14.30 10.01
N ASP A 671 -9.15 -14.10 8.84
CA ASP A 671 -9.61 -14.66 7.58
C ASP A 671 -9.68 -16.19 7.64
N ALA A 672 -8.68 -16.84 8.26
CA ALA A 672 -8.68 -18.29 8.45
C ALA A 672 -9.78 -18.80 9.41
N GLU A 673 -10.19 -18.00 10.40
CA GLU A 673 -11.30 -18.33 11.30
C GLU A 673 -12.65 -18.10 10.64
N VAL A 674 -12.80 -16.99 9.90
CA VAL A 674 -13.98 -16.67 9.08
C VAL A 674 -14.20 -17.72 7.99
N ASP A 675 -13.15 -18.24 7.35
CA ASP A 675 -13.28 -19.33 6.37
C ASP A 675 -13.84 -20.61 7.00
N LYS A 676 -13.33 -21.00 8.18
CA LYS A 676 -13.86 -22.18 8.89
C LYS A 676 -15.32 -22.00 9.26
N LEU A 677 -15.71 -20.78 9.64
CA LEU A 677 -17.09 -20.41 9.91
C LEU A 677 -17.94 -20.51 8.64
N ARG A 678 -17.47 -19.92 7.53
CA ARG A 678 -18.12 -19.96 6.23
C ARG A 678 -18.33 -21.40 5.77
N ASP A 679 -17.31 -22.25 5.82
CA ASP A 679 -17.41 -23.67 5.46
C ASP A 679 -18.41 -24.45 6.32
N LYS A 680 -18.49 -24.13 7.62
CA LYS A 680 -19.44 -24.74 8.57
C LYS A 680 -20.88 -24.36 8.21
N TYR A 681 -21.12 -23.10 7.88
CA TYR A 681 -22.45 -22.58 7.57
C TYR A 681 -22.88 -22.89 6.13
N GLN A 682 -21.99 -22.80 5.14
CA GLN A 682 -22.26 -23.13 3.74
C GLN A 682 -22.81 -24.56 3.61
N LYS A 683 -22.18 -25.55 4.26
CA LYS A 683 -22.66 -26.94 4.26
C LYS A 683 -24.06 -27.12 4.81
N LYS A 684 -24.51 -26.23 5.70
CA LYS A 684 -25.87 -26.25 6.26
C LYS A 684 -26.84 -25.51 5.33
N LEU A 685 -26.44 -24.34 4.83
CA LEU A 685 -27.21 -23.56 3.87
C LEU A 685 -27.47 -24.34 2.58
N ASP A 686 -26.45 -24.99 2.00
CA ASP A 686 -26.61 -25.84 0.81
C ASP A 686 -27.66 -26.93 1.02
N ARG A 687 -27.75 -27.50 2.24
CA ARG A 687 -28.75 -28.51 2.58
C ARG A 687 -30.15 -27.91 2.65
N LEU A 688 -30.29 -26.72 3.23
CA LEU A 688 -31.57 -26.01 3.30
C LEU A 688 -32.02 -25.54 1.92
N GLU A 689 -31.12 -24.94 1.13
CA GLU A 689 -31.39 -24.48 -0.24
C GLU A 689 -31.74 -25.65 -1.17
N THR A 690 -31.07 -26.81 -1.04
CA THR A 690 -31.44 -28.02 -1.79
C THR A 690 -32.85 -28.51 -1.43
N ARG A 691 -33.25 -28.38 -0.16
CA ARG A 691 -34.62 -28.71 0.29
C ARG A 691 -35.62 -27.70 -0.23
N LEU A 692 -35.33 -26.40 -0.13
CA LEU A 692 -36.16 -25.32 -0.68
C LEU A 692 -36.41 -25.51 -2.19
N ALA A 693 -35.34 -25.72 -2.97
CA ALA A 693 -35.44 -25.95 -4.41
C ALA A 693 -36.20 -27.24 -4.75
N ARG A 694 -36.28 -28.21 -3.83
CA ARG A 694 -37.12 -29.39 -3.99
C ARG A 694 -38.59 -29.05 -3.71
N GLU A 695 -38.88 -28.36 -2.61
CA GLU A 695 -40.25 -27.93 -2.26
C GLU A 695 -40.84 -26.98 -3.31
N GLU A 696 -40.06 -26.05 -3.88
CA GLU A 696 -40.49 -25.17 -4.98
C GLU A 696 -40.90 -25.95 -6.24
N ARG A 697 -40.19 -27.05 -6.52
CA ARG A 697 -40.54 -27.97 -7.62
C ARG A 697 -41.82 -28.72 -7.31
N GLU A 698 -41.96 -29.25 -6.09
CA GLU A 698 -43.17 -29.93 -5.63
C GLU A 698 -44.40 -28.98 -5.70
N LEU A 699 -44.27 -27.73 -5.23
CA LEU A 699 -45.31 -26.70 -5.35
C LEU A 699 -45.71 -26.42 -6.82
N THR A 700 -44.73 -26.40 -7.73
CA THR A 700 -44.99 -26.18 -9.16
C THR A 700 -45.79 -27.34 -9.75
N GLU A 701 -45.45 -28.58 -9.40
CA GLU A 701 -46.18 -29.78 -9.78
C GLU A 701 -47.61 -29.78 -9.20
N ASP A 702 -47.76 -29.42 -7.93
CA ASP A 702 -49.06 -29.37 -7.25
C ASP A 702 -49.97 -28.28 -7.80
N ARG A 703 -49.43 -27.10 -8.14
CA ARG A 703 -50.17 -26.05 -8.87
C ARG A 703 -50.65 -26.55 -10.24
N ALA A 704 -49.81 -27.28 -10.98
CA ALA A 704 -50.19 -27.88 -12.25
C ALA A 704 -51.28 -28.96 -12.07
N GLN A 705 -51.16 -29.80 -11.04
CA GLN A 705 -52.10 -30.87 -10.71
C GLN A 705 -53.46 -30.31 -10.27
N TYR A 706 -53.48 -29.30 -9.40
CA TYR A 706 -54.69 -28.58 -9.01
C TYR A 706 -55.37 -27.94 -10.21
N GLY A 707 -54.59 -27.31 -11.11
CA GLY A 707 -55.10 -26.76 -12.36
C GLY A 707 -55.78 -27.81 -13.25
N ALA A 708 -55.18 -29.00 -13.37
CA ALA A 708 -55.78 -30.13 -14.09
C ALA A 708 -57.08 -30.63 -13.43
N ARG A 709 -57.07 -30.84 -12.11
CA ARG A 709 -58.24 -31.32 -11.34
C ARG A 709 -59.40 -30.32 -11.34
N LYS A 710 -59.10 -29.02 -11.31
CA LYS A 710 -60.10 -27.94 -11.42
C LYS A 710 -60.78 -27.93 -12.79
N ARG A 711 -60.03 -28.19 -13.89
CA ARG A 711 -60.60 -28.35 -15.23
C ARG A 711 -61.51 -29.59 -15.31
N GLU A 712 -61.12 -30.71 -14.70
CA GLU A 712 -61.95 -31.92 -14.64
C GLU A 712 -63.24 -31.75 -13.83
N GLU A 713 -63.20 -31.00 -12.71
CA GLU A 713 -64.39 -30.66 -11.92
C GLU A 713 -65.38 -29.84 -12.77
N LEU A 714 -64.89 -28.81 -13.48
CA LEU A 714 -65.69 -27.94 -14.36
C LEU A 714 -66.30 -28.69 -15.56
N LEU A 715 -65.55 -29.61 -16.19
CA LEU A 715 -66.06 -30.44 -17.28
C LEU A 715 -67.22 -31.36 -16.83
N SER A 716 -67.16 -31.90 -15.62
CA SER A 716 -68.25 -32.73 -15.06
C SER A 716 -69.48 -31.94 -14.60
N ALA A 717 -69.32 -30.65 -14.25
CA ALA A 717 -70.44 -29.75 -14.05
C ALA A 717 -71.18 -29.46 -15.39
N GLY A 718 -70.45 -29.45 -16.52
CA GLY A 718 -71.00 -29.29 -17.87
C GLY A 718 -71.85 -30.47 -18.37
N GLU A 719 -71.50 -31.71 -18.02
CA GLU A 719 -72.32 -32.89 -18.37
C GLU A 719 -73.68 -32.92 -17.65
N THR A 720 -73.81 -32.24 -16.52
CA THR A 720 -75.07 -32.18 -15.74
C THR A 720 -76.09 -31.23 -16.39
N VAL A 721 -75.63 -30.25 -17.18
CA VAL A 721 -76.49 -29.30 -17.91
C VAL A 721 -76.94 -29.87 -19.27
N VAL A 722 -76.12 -30.69 -19.92
CA VAL A 722 -76.51 -31.39 -21.16
C VAL A 722 -77.55 -32.49 -20.89
N ALA A 723 -77.52 -33.14 -19.73
CA ALA A 723 -78.55 -34.10 -19.32
C ALA A 723 -79.90 -33.46 -18.94
N MET A 724 -79.98 -32.14 -18.73
CA MET A 724 -81.21 -31.42 -18.42
C MET A 724 -81.98 -30.89 -19.65
N LEU A 725 -81.39 -30.92 -20.86
CA LEU A 725 -81.95 -30.30 -22.07
C LEU A 725 -82.27 -31.27 -23.23
N GLY A 726 -82.41 -32.57 -22.98
CA GLY A 726 -82.71 -33.54 -24.04
C GLY A 726 -83.57 -34.72 -23.57
N VAL A 727 -84.68 -34.93 -24.29
CA VAL A 727 -85.75 -35.91 -24.09
C VAL A 727 -85.26 -37.37 -24.02
N PHE A 728 -85.80 -38.11 -23.03
CA PHE A 728 -85.93 -39.58 -22.84
C PHE A 728 -85.26 -40.15 -21.58
N GLY A 729 -86.10 -40.78 -20.74
CA GLY A 729 -85.81 -41.06 -19.34
C GLY A 729 -85.08 -42.37 -19.00
N ARG A 730 -84.43 -42.36 -17.83
CA ARG A 730 -84.53 -43.37 -16.76
C ARG A 730 -83.67 -42.92 -15.57
N ARG A 731 -84.24 -42.93 -14.37
CA ARG A 731 -83.57 -42.56 -13.11
C ARG A 731 -82.40 -43.51 -12.81
N THR A 732 -81.19 -42.97 -12.59
CA THR A 732 -80.08 -43.70 -11.95
C THR A 732 -79.43 -42.82 -10.88
N SER A 733 -79.43 -43.30 -9.64
CA SER A 733 -78.96 -42.61 -8.43
C SER A 733 -77.43 -42.66 -8.21
N ARG A 734 -76.62 -42.91 -9.25
CA ARG A 734 -75.15 -43.05 -9.15
C ARG A 734 -74.35 -41.75 -9.36
N GLY A 735 -74.97 -40.68 -9.86
CA GLY A 735 -74.28 -39.41 -10.20
C GLY A 735 -73.87 -38.52 -9.01
N LEU A 736 -74.53 -38.63 -7.85
CA LEU A 736 -74.25 -37.78 -6.68
C LEU A 736 -72.95 -38.18 -5.94
N SER A 737 -72.51 -39.44 -6.05
CA SER A 737 -71.29 -39.93 -5.38
C SER A 737 -70.00 -39.48 -6.07
N THR A 738 -70.03 -39.28 -7.38
CA THR A 738 -68.84 -38.96 -8.19
C THR A 738 -68.43 -37.49 -8.07
N ALA A 739 -69.40 -36.57 -8.01
CA ALA A 739 -69.15 -35.14 -7.83
C ALA A 739 -68.58 -34.81 -6.44
N ALA A 740 -69.11 -35.45 -5.39
CA ALA A 740 -68.59 -35.30 -4.02
C ALA A 740 -67.16 -35.85 -3.87
N ARG A 741 -66.84 -36.96 -4.54
CA ARG A 741 -65.50 -37.55 -4.55
C ARG A 741 -64.49 -36.68 -5.30
N LYS A 742 -64.87 -36.07 -6.44
CA LYS A 742 -64.02 -35.16 -7.22
C LYS A 742 -63.75 -33.84 -6.49
N ARG A 743 -64.77 -33.25 -5.86
CA ARG A 743 -64.61 -32.07 -5.00
C ARG A 743 -63.63 -32.31 -3.86
N ARG A 744 -63.68 -33.50 -3.22
CA ARG A 744 -62.70 -33.90 -2.19
C ARG A 744 -61.26 -33.97 -2.72
N LEU A 745 -61.06 -34.39 -3.97
CA LEU A 745 -59.75 -34.45 -4.61
C LEU A 745 -59.21 -33.07 -4.99
N THR A 746 -60.08 -32.13 -5.38
CA THR A 746 -59.72 -30.72 -5.60
C THR A 746 -59.38 -30.02 -4.28
N THR A 747 -60.15 -30.26 -3.22
CA THR A 747 -59.85 -29.73 -1.88
C THR A 747 -58.54 -30.28 -1.34
N LYS A 748 -58.24 -31.56 -1.55
CA LYS A 748 -56.95 -32.16 -1.18
C LYS A 748 -55.79 -31.49 -1.94
N ALA A 749 -55.87 -31.40 -3.28
CA ALA A 749 -54.81 -30.76 -4.08
C ALA A 749 -54.60 -29.28 -3.74
N ARG A 750 -55.63 -28.58 -3.22
CA ARG A 750 -55.48 -27.22 -2.69
C ARG A 750 -54.78 -27.21 -1.32
N ALA A 751 -55.04 -28.19 -0.47
CA ALA A 751 -54.36 -28.33 0.81
C ALA A 751 -52.87 -28.65 0.61
N ASP A 752 -52.55 -29.52 -0.34
CA ASP A 752 -51.17 -29.86 -0.71
C ASP A 752 -50.38 -28.60 -1.14
N ILE A 753 -50.97 -27.70 -1.94
CA ILE A 753 -50.38 -26.38 -2.30
C ILE A 753 -50.10 -25.51 -1.07
N VAL A 754 -51.04 -25.43 -0.13
CA VAL A 754 -50.89 -24.59 1.07
C VAL A 754 -49.79 -25.15 1.98
N GLU A 755 -49.70 -26.47 2.10
CA GLU A 755 -48.64 -27.15 2.87
C GLU A 755 -47.26 -26.86 2.28
N SER A 756 -47.09 -26.95 0.97
CA SER A 756 -45.82 -26.58 0.32
C SER A 756 -45.51 -25.08 0.44
N GLU A 757 -46.50 -24.19 0.37
CA GLU A 757 -46.30 -22.75 0.59
C GLU A 757 -45.84 -22.46 2.02
N GLU A 758 -46.42 -23.09 3.04
CA GLU A 758 -46.02 -22.96 4.44
C GLU A 758 -44.62 -23.55 4.72
N GLU A 759 -44.27 -24.67 4.10
CA GLU A 759 -42.93 -25.27 4.28
C GLU A 759 -41.84 -24.45 3.57
N ILE A 760 -42.13 -23.89 2.39
CA ILE A 760 -41.24 -22.93 1.71
C ILE A 760 -40.98 -21.71 2.61
N GLU A 761 -42.04 -21.10 3.16
CA GLU A 761 -41.90 -19.93 4.05
C GLU A 761 -41.07 -20.28 5.30
N ARG A 762 -41.24 -21.49 5.86
CA ARG A 762 -40.41 -21.97 6.97
C ARG A 762 -38.94 -22.15 6.58
N LEU A 763 -38.67 -22.79 5.44
CA LEU A 763 -37.31 -23.02 4.96
C LEU A 763 -36.61 -21.69 4.63
N GLU A 764 -37.32 -20.73 4.04
CA GLU A 764 -36.82 -19.37 3.82
C GLU A 764 -36.47 -18.69 5.15
N ALA A 765 -37.34 -18.79 6.17
CA ALA A 765 -37.07 -18.25 7.50
C ALA A 765 -35.86 -18.92 8.19
N GLU A 766 -35.72 -20.25 8.11
CA GLU A 766 -34.56 -20.99 8.65
C GLU A 766 -33.25 -20.60 7.95
N ILE A 767 -33.29 -20.38 6.63
CA ILE A 767 -32.14 -19.91 5.86
C ILE A 767 -31.72 -18.51 6.33
N GLU A 768 -32.67 -17.61 6.51
CA GLU A 768 -32.39 -16.24 6.97
C GLU A 768 -31.89 -16.19 8.42
N GLU A 769 -32.49 -16.97 9.33
CA GLU A 769 -32.02 -17.12 10.71
C GLU A 769 -30.57 -17.65 10.74
N MET A 770 -30.27 -18.67 9.94
CA MET A 770 -28.93 -19.24 9.85
C MET A 770 -27.91 -18.27 9.25
N ARG A 771 -28.31 -17.44 8.28
CA ARG A 771 -27.47 -16.36 7.75
C ARG A 771 -27.19 -15.29 8.80
N LEU A 772 -28.16 -14.98 9.66
CA LEU A 772 -28.00 -14.05 10.78
C LEU A 772 -27.05 -14.61 11.85
N GLU A 773 -27.22 -15.86 12.27
CA GLU A 773 -26.30 -16.53 13.21
C GLU A 773 -24.86 -16.55 12.70
N MET A 774 -24.67 -16.88 11.41
CA MET A 774 -23.35 -16.84 10.78
C MET A 774 -22.73 -15.44 10.85
N LYS A 775 -23.55 -14.40 10.66
CA LYS A 775 -23.09 -13.01 10.70
C LYS A 775 -22.69 -12.61 12.12
N GLU A 776 -23.49 -12.93 13.14
CA GLU A 776 -23.17 -12.62 14.54
C GLU A 776 -21.89 -13.37 15.01
N GLU A 777 -21.72 -14.65 14.63
CA GLU A 777 -20.48 -15.38 14.91
C GLU A 777 -19.27 -14.73 14.20
N ALA A 778 -19.44 -14.23 12.96
CA ALA A 778 -18.38 -13.55 12.22
C ALA A 778 -17.99 -12.20 12.84
N GLU A 779 -18.96 -11.41 13.31
CA GLU A 779 -18.73 -10.15 14.02
C GLU A 779 -17.97 -10.40 15.35
N ALA A 780 -18.36 -11.42 16.12
CA ALA A 780 -17.65 -11.78 17.35
C ALA A 780 -16.20 -12.27 17.10
N ILE A 781 -15.91 -12.84 15.93
CA ILE A 781 -14.54 -13.13 15.48
C ILE A 781 -13.81 -11.83 15.19
N ALA A 782 -14.42 -10.93 14.40
CA ALA A 782 -13.84 -9.64 14.02
C ALA A 782 -13.43 -8.79 15.24
N ASP A 783 -14.33 -8.60 16.21
CA ASP A 783 -14.09 -7.78 17.39
C ASP A 783 -12.92 -8.31 18.24
N ARG A 784 -12.89 -9.63 18.47
CA ARG A 784 -11.82 -10.30 19.21
C ARG A 784 -10.45 -10.14 18.53
N TRP A 785 -10.42 -10.16 17.20
CA TRP A 785 -9.19 -9.94 16.43
C TRP A 785 -8.78 -8.46 16.39
N ALA A 786 -9.73 -7.53 16.42
CA ALA A 786 -9.45 -6.10 16.54
C ALA A 786 -8.82 -5.77 17.90
N ASP A 787 -9.37 -6.29 19.01
CA ASP A 787 -8.79 -6.15 20.35
C ASP A 787 -7.36 -6.69 20.39
N ALA A 788 -7.13 -7.86 19.76
CA ALA A 788 -5.80 -8.47 19.67
C ALA A 788 -4.79 -7.61 18.91
N ALA A 789 -5.22 -6.73 17.98
CA ALA A 789 -4.31 -5.87 17.22
C ALA A 789 -3.73 -4.74 18.08
N GLU A 790 -4.45 -4.29 19.11
CA GLU A 790 -4.05 -3.17 19.98
C GLU A 790 -3.17 -3.61 21.15
N GLU A 791 -3.16 -4.91 21.50
CA GLU A 791 -2.35 -5.47 22.58
C GLU A 791 -0.85 -5.56 22.22
N ILE A 792 -0.10 -4.47 22.43
CA ILE A 792 1.36 -4.45 22.27
C ILE A 792 2.02 -4.09 23.60
N GLU A 793 2.87 -4.99 24.08
CA GLU A 793 3.64 -4.86 25.31
C GLU A 793 5.14 -4.81 25.01
N THR A 794 5.93 -4.22 25.91
CA THR A 794 7.40 -4.25 25.82
C THR A 794 7.95 -5.48 26.56
N TYR A 795 8.73 -6.30 25.85
CA TYR A 795 9.49 -7.44 26.38
C TYR A 795 10.98 -7.12 26.42
N ALA A 796 11.51 -6.89 27.62
CA ALA A 796 12.93 -6.58 27.81
C ALA A 796 13.78 -7.85 27.96
N VAL A 797 14.71 -8.07 27.02
CA VAL A 797 15.73 -9.12 27.10
C VAL A 797 16.92 -8.61 27.91
N LYS A 798 17.28 -9.35 28.97
CA LYS A 798 18.43 -9.02 29.82
C LYS A 798 19.67 -9.82 29.37
N PRO A 799 20.86 -9.19 29.33
CA PRO A 799 22.10 -9.91 29.07
C PRO A 799 22.46 -10.80 30.26
N ARG A 800 23.25 -11.85 30.03
CA ARG A 800 23.88 -12.61 31.13
C ARG A 800 25.28 -12.05 31.38
N ARG A 801 25.83 -12.24 32.59
CA ARG A 801 27.20 -11.78 32.91
C ARG A 801 28.30 -12.30 31.98
N ARG A 802 28.09 -13.43 31.31
CA ARG A 802 29.05 -14.01 30.35
C ARG A 802 28.89 -13.44 28.94
N ASP A 803 27.79 -12.75 28.70
CA ASP A 803 27.37 -12.17 27.42
C ASP A 803 27.79 -10.68 27.37
N VAL A 804 28.60 -10.20 28.33
CA VAL A 804 29.15 -8.83 28.38
C VAL A 804 30.65 -8.91 28.21
N GLN A 805 31.17 -8.24 27.20
CA GLN A 805 32.59 -8.11 26.90
C GLN A 805 33.01 -6.65 27.08
N VAL A 806 34.14 -6.42 27.73
CA VAL A 806 34.66 -5.07 28.02
C VAL A 806 36.07 -4.97 27.49
N GLU A 807 36.33 -3.91 26.73
CA GLU A 807 37.65 -3.51 26.24
C GLU A 807 37.93 -2.08 26.72
N LEU A 808 39.00 -1.92 27.50
CA LEU A 808 39.36 -0.68 28.19
C LEU A 808 40.86 -0.40 28.07
#